data_AF-A0A1I3HX16-F1
#
_entry.id   AF-A0A1I3HX16-F1
#
_cell.length_a   1.000
_cell.length_b   1.000
_cell.length_c   1.000
_cell.angle_alpha   90.00
_cell.angle_beta   90.00
_cell.angle_gamma   90.00
#
_symmetry.space_group_name_H-M   'P 1'
#
loop_
_entity.id
_entity.type
_entity.pdbx_description
1 polymer ?
#
loop_
_entity_poly.entity_id
_entity_poly.type
_entity_poly.pdbx_seq_one_letter_code
_entity_poly.pdbx_strand_id
1 'polypeptide(L)'
;MERATIDLFERSSLRDEHFHRYTLASMLAEGRVVDCACGIGYGSTLLDQEKAVTSYLGMDPSEEAIRYATENYARPGFTFTVGTLEDNSCEAASVDTFVTLETLEHTHDPEKCIRNVSHILKADGLLIGSVPSADYDELCERVYGPNPFHLHRFTHKGLEDLLGRYFESARMFSAEFAMGTLFRPLDQKASDSSAGQIILRDNHLNKVAGSLFFIAGGKARVGSALNKLGLMQKFLQSVPKIVLDQEEVEPVRLSLQRAENMIRQRDEAMAAQAKLLEERWAVMQSMEEQIHQRDQAMAAQAQMLEARWAVMQSMEEQICQCDETVALQVRGIRGLKSVLNAVSEKIGPEDFLKMLQNEQHPSTPFLDMAFSLYLFVARLYQAALKAGAQDLFFFSREGQPLKEMFDLYLSYKDSPATIRTHYLQVSRRSTFLISLGPLSQERFHVLFRQYRHIALIDFLKSLALEEHTLSLAQALGVDVRAFETVKEDLPNDPLFQNLLKLKVFQQLYEEERVARSTAFERYLAELAGGSIPELLHVVDVGWKGSIQDNLFNWLSHLHGKKARIEGYYLGLVASGGLTVRNAKTGLLFSNISQLTPGFAIFNENRSLFEIILHADHGSAQRYGLDATGNAQIVQDEFKEKKMIEEKVWPVSQPIFDYFGQLAAALANAPLAANDLLKFTLKRHARMVFHPSQEEIDWIFSVYHVENFGVFEESRFGGANSRTSRLSQMMFTWHLLRRRRPSELGSWPWLTIKIRALPGLDRLYSWFRRWQRR
;
A
#
# COMPACT_ATOMS: atom_id res chain seq x y z
N MET A 1 -29.12 8.55 27.22
CA MET A 1 -30.41 8.71 27.91
C MET A 1 -30.15 8.69 29.40
N GLU A 2 -30.49 9.76 30.11
CA GLU A 2 -30.38 9.90 31.56
C GLU A 2 -31.66 9.43 32.27
N ARG A 3 -32.06 8.17 32.09
CA ARG A 3 -32.89 7.58 33.14
C ARG A 3 -31.97 7.37 34.32
N ALA A 4 -32.26 7.94 35.49
CA ALA A 4 -31.52 7.65 36.72
C ALA A 4 -31.73 6.18 37.12
N THR A 5 -31.18 5.24 36.37
CA THR A 5 -31.03 3.83 36.71
C THR A 5 -29.79 3.68 37.60
N ILE A 6 -29.66 2.52 38.25
CA ILE A 6 -28.48 2.18 39.05
C ILE A 6 -27.19 2.33 38.22
N ASP A 7 -27.23 1.97 36.93
CA ASP A 7 -26.10 2.10 36.00
C ASP A 7 -25.71 3.56 35.69
N LEU A 8 -26.66 4.52 35.78
CA LEU A 8 -26.37 5.93 35.51
C LEU A 8 -25.47 6.55 36.60
N PHE A 9 -25.48 5.99 37.81
CA PHE A 9 -24.63 6.41 38.92
C PHE A 9 -23.16 5.99 38.78
N GLU A 10 -22.81 5.17 37.78
CA GLU A 10 -21.41 4.86 37.46
C GLU A 10 -20.68 6.03 36.78
N ARG A 11 -21.42 6.96 36.14
CA ARG A 11 -20.86 8.15 35.46
C ARG A 11 -20.94 9.37 36.38
N SER A 12 -19.83 9.70 37.04
CA SER A 12 -19.75 10.78 38.03
C SER A 12 -20.30 12.12 37.53
N SER A 13 -19.99 12.52 36.29
CA SER A 13 -20.38 13.85 35.79
C SER A 13 -21.89 14.05 35.64
N LEU A 14 -22.62 13.04 35.12
CA LEU A 14 -24.08 13.14 34.93
C LEU A 14 -24.80 13.16 36.28
N ARG A 15 -24.32 12.34 37.22
CA ARG A 15 -24.80 12.34 38.59
C ARG A 15 -24.60 13.70 39.27
N ASP A 16 -23.43 14.31 39.13
CA ASP A 16 -23.13 15.61 39.74
C ASP A 16 -23.98 16.73 39.12
N GLU A 17 -24.21 16.68 37.81
CA GLU A 17 -25.12 17.57 37.09
C GLU A 17 -26.56 17.51 37.60
N HIS A 18 -27.07 16.31 37.81
CA HIS A 18 -28.38 16.06 38.42
C HIS A 18 -28.43 16.58 39.87
N PHE A 19 -27.39 16.30 40.65
CA PHE A 19 -27.26 16.78 42.03
C PHE A 19 -27.28 18.32 42.12
N HIS A 20 -26.60 19.01 41.21
CA HIS A 20 -26.61 20.48 41.16
C HIS A 20 -28.00 21.06 40.89
N ARG A 21 -28.77 20.46 39.95
CA ARG A 21 -30.14 20.89 39.65
C ARG A 21 -31.06 20.72 40.87
N TYR A 22 -31.00 19.57 41.54
CA TYR A 22 -31.78 19.34 42.77
C TYR A 22 -31.36 20.25 43.93
N THR A 23 -30.07 20.55 44.06
CA THR A 23 -29.55 21.50 45.07
C THR A 23 -30.06 22.91 44.82
N LEU A 24 -30.19 23.33 43.56
CA LEU A 24 -30.79 24.62 43.23
C LEU A 24 -32.31 24.60 43.51
N ALA A 25 -32.99 23.51 43.15
CA ALA A 25 -34.41 23.36 43.40
C ALA A 25 -34.75 23.34 44.90
N SER A 26 -33.90 22.75 45.76
CA SER A 26 -34.12 22.68 47.20
C SER A 26 -34.11 24.04 47.89
N MET A 27 -33.36 25.01 47.37
CA MET A 27 -33.36 26.39 47.85
C MET A 27 -34.72 27.10 47.64
N LEU A 28 -35.54 26.57 46.74
CA LEU A 28 -36.78 27.17 46.27
C LEU A 28 -38.03 26.40 46.70
N ALA A 29 -37.91 25.09 46.87
CA ALA A 29 -39.02 24.21 47.19
C ALA A 29 -39.55 24.42 48.59
N GLU A 30 -40.87 24.47 48.72
CA GLU A 30 -41.57 24.54 50.01
C GLU A 30 -43.00 23.99 49.90
N GLY A 31 -43.60 23.70 51.06
CA GLY A 31 -44.96 23.18 51.18
C GLY A 31 -45.10 21.75 50.66
N ARG A 32 -46.24 21.44 50.04
CA ARG A 32 -46.48 20.16 49.36
C ARG A 32 -45.76 20.16 48.01
N VAL A 33 -44.78 19.28 47.87
CA VAL A 33 -43.93 19.16 46.68
C VAL A 33 -44.33 17.94 45.86
N VAL A 34 -44.45 18.11 44.55
CA VAL A 34 -44.51 17.01 43.58
C VAL A 34 -43.26 17.05 42.73
N ASP A 35 -42.56 15.92 42.60
CA ASP A 35 -41.39 15.75 41.73
C ASP A 35 -41.71 14.71 40.65
N CYS A 36 -41.85 15.16 39.41
CA CYS A 36 -42.23 14.32 38.27
C CYS A 36 -41.00 14.02 37.40
N ALA A 37 -40.76 12.73 37.16
CA ALA A 37 -39.50 12.10 36.75
C ALA A 37 -38.47 12.02 37.89
N CYS A 38 -38.91 11.60 39.08
CA CYS A 38 -38.05 11.50 40.26
C CYS A 38 -37.02 10.35 40.20
N GLY A 39 -37.11 9.46 39.19
CA GLY A 39 -36.23 8.31 39.02
C GLY A 39 -36.22 7.42 40.26
N ILE A 40 -35.02 7.10 40.74
CA ILE A 40 -34.81 6.28 41.95
C ILE A 40 -35.04 7.04 43.27
N GLY A 41 -35.50 8.30 43.23
CA GLY A 41 -36.03 9.02 44.38
C GLY A 41 -35.03 9.75 45.29
N TYR A 42 -33.73 9.78 44.96
CA TYR A 42 -32.70 10.46 45.77
C TYR A 42 -32.94 11.96 45.93
N GLY A 43 -33.58 12.61 44.95
CA GLY A 43 -33.95 14.03 44.97
C GLY A 43 -34.84 14.40 46.17
N SER A 44 -35.64 13.44 46.67
CA SER A 44 -36.47 13.62 47.86
C SER A 44 -35.68 13.97 49.13
N THR A 45 -34.41 13.57 49.21
CA THR A 45 -33.53 13.89 50.34
C THR A 45 -32.91 15.28 50.17
N LEU A 46 -32.62 15.68 48.93
CA LEU A 46 -32.04 16.98 48.61
C LEU A 46 -33.07 18.10 48.79
N LEU A 47 -34.30 17.89 48.31
CA LEU A 47 -35.38 18.87 48.42
C LEU A 47 -35.83 19.11 49.87
N ASP A 48 -35.64 18.14 50.77
CA ASP A 48 -36.01 18.25 52.19
C ASP A 48 -34.96 18.98 53.05
N GLN A 49 -33.78 19.31 52.50
CA GLN A 49 -32.65 19.86 53.29
C GLN A 49 -32.97 21.18 54.00
N GLU A 50 -33.73 22.07 53.36
CA GLU A 50 -34.06 23.39 53.89
C GLU A 50 -35.28 23.37 54.85
N LYS A 51 -35.87 22.20 55.11
CA LYS A 51 -37.03 21.97 56.01
C LYS A 51 -38.29 22.80 55.73
N ALA A 52 -38.37 23.43 54.55
CA ALA A 52 -39.56 24.17 54.11
C ALA A 52 -40.61 23.24 53.45
N VAL A 53 -40.24 21.99 53.14
CA VAL A 53 -41.10 20.98 52.54
C VAL A 53 -41.95 20.29 53.62
N THR A 54 -43.27 20.30 53.46
CA THR A 54 -44.22 19.67 54.39
C THR A 54 -44.60 18.26 53.99
N SER A 55 -44.62 17.98 52.69
CA SER A 55 -44.85 16.66 52.13
C SER A 55 -44.30 16.57 50.71
N TYR A 56 -44.01 15.36 50.26
CA TYR A 56 -43.39 15.08 48.98
C TYR A 56 -44.06 13.89 48.30
N LEU A 57 -44.31 14.03 47.00
CA LEU A 57 -44.76 12.95 46.14
C LEU A 57 -43.84 12.85 44.92
N GLY A 58 -43.07 11.77 44.85
CA GLY A 58 -42.25 11.44 43.69
C GLY A 58 -43.03 10.62 42.67
N MET A 59 -42.91 10.97 41.38
CA MET A 59 -43.52 10.24 40.27
C MET A 59 -42.51 9.89 39.20
N ASP A 60 -42.60 8.67 38.67
CA ASP A 60 -41.80 8.21 37.54
C ASP A 60 -42.58 7.15 36.75
N PRO A 61 -42.48 7.10 35.41
CA PRO A 61 -43.12 6.04 34.62
C PRO A 61 -42.58 4.63 34.90
N SER A 62 -41.40 4.49 35.49
CA SER A 62 -40.77 3.20 35.76
C SER A 62 -41.22 2.60 37.09
N GLU A 63 -42.00 1.52 37.03
CA GLU A 63 -42.37 0.72 38.22
C GLU A 63 -41.17 0.27 39.04
N GLU A 64 -40.07 -0.10 38.37
CA GLU A 64 -38.84 -0.52 39.03
C GLU A 64 -38.15 0.62 39.79
N ALA A 65 -38.10 1.81 39.20
CA ALA A 65 -37.50 2.98 39.84
C ALA A 65 -38.33 3.40 41.06
N ILE A 66 -39.66 3.37 40.94
CA ILE A 66 -40.58 3.65 42.03
C ILE A 66 -40.48 2.59 43.14
N ARG A 67 -40.35 1.31 42.80
CA ARG A 67 -40.11 0.26 43.80
C ARG A 67 -38.83 0.55 44.59
N TYR A 68 -37.72 0.84 43.90
CA TYR A 68 -36.46 1.21 44.55
C TYR A 68 -36.62 2.47 45.42
N ALA A 69 -37.25 3.52 44.88
CA ALA A 69 -37.45 4.78 45.60
C ALA A 69 -38.29 4.58 46.88
N THR A 70 -39.32 3.76 46.78
CA THR A 70 -40.20 3.40 47.90
C THR A 70 -39.42 2.64 48.97
N GLU A 71 -38.61 1.65 48.58
CA GLU A 71 -37.82 0.84 49.51
C GLU A 71 -36.74 1.66 50.25
N ASN A 72 -36.17 2.69 49.59
CA ASN A 72 -34.99 3.41 50.10
C ASN A 72 -35.30 4.80 50.70
N TYR A 73 -36.38 5.46 50.27
CA TYR A 73 -36.63 6.87 50.62
C TYR A 73 -38.04 7.15 51.17
N ALA A 74 -38.99 6.20 51.09
CA ALA A 74 -40.33 6.41 51.61
C ALA A 74 -40.31 6.58 53.14
N ARG A 75 -41.02 7.60 53.62
CA ARG A 75 -41.16 7.93 55.05
C ARG A 75 -42.47 8.71 55.27
N PRO A 76 -42.95 8.92 56.50
CA PRO A 76 -44.15 9.72 56.73
C PRO A 76 -44.08 11.07 56.01
N GLY A 77 -45.06 11.34 55.14
CA GLY A 77 -45.13 12.55 54.31
C GLY A 77 -44.35 12.50 52.99
N PHE A 78 -43.58 11.44 52.71
CA PHE A 78 -42.79 11.26 51.49
C PHE A 78 -43.17 9.94 50.83
N THR A 79 -43.90 10.02 49.72
CA THR A 79 -44.41 8.86 49.00
C THR A 79 -43.99 8.86 47.53
N PHE A 80 -44.10 7.71 46.89
CA PHE A 80 -43.70 7.49 45.51
C PHE A 80 -44.80 6.72 44.77
N THR A 81 -45.09 7.10 43.53
CA THR A 81 -46.10 6.43 42.71
C THR A 81 -45.70 6.42 41.23
N VAL A 82 -46.21 5.46 40.48
CA VAL A 82 -46.08 5.46 39.02
C VAL A 82 -46.96 6.58 38.45
N GLY A 83 -46.43 7.35 37.50
CA GLY A 83 -47.14 8.43 36.83
C GLY A 83 -46.25 9.20 35.85
N THR A 84 -46.86 10.01 34.99
CA THR A 84 -46.13 10.87 34.04
C THR A 84 -46.60 12.32 34.11
N LEU A 85 -45.90 13.21 33.40
CA LEU A 85 -46.29 14.61 33.31
C LEU A 85 -47.61 14.79 32.53
N GLU A 86 -47.87 13.93 31.52
CA GLU A 86 -49.13 13.94 30.75
C GLU A 86 -50.33 13.35 31.49
N ASP A 87 -50.09 12.38 32.38
CA ASP A 87 -51.09 11.60 33.09
C ASP A 87 -50.65 11.34 34.54
N ASN A 88 -51.13 12.19 35.44
CA ASN A 88 -50.91 12.08 36.87
C ASN A 88 -52.23 12.25 37.63
N SER A 89 -52.28 11.66 38.82
CA SER A 89 -53.45 11.64 39.69
C SER A 89 -53.44 12.76 40.73
N CYS A 90 -52.70 13.87 40.48
CA CYS A 90 -52.65 14.98 41.42
C CYS A 90 -53.97 15.77 41.42
N GLU A 91 -54.42 16.16 42.61
CA GLU A 91 -55.60 17.02 42.77
C GLU A 91 -55.32 18.44 42.27
N ALA A 92 -56.31 19.07 41.64
CA ALA A 92 -56.21 20.46 41.19
C ALA A 92 -56.00 21.42 42.37
N ALA A 93 -55.20 22.47 42.16
CA ALA A 93 -54.88 23.52 43.13
C ALA A 93 -54.43 23.00 44.51
N SER A 94 -53.65 21.91 44.55
CA SER A 94 -53.25 21.24 45.79
C SER A 94 -51.76 21.32 46.09
N VAL A 95 -50.93 21.66 45.10
CA VAL A 95 -49.46 21.60 45.18
C VAL A 95 -48.85 22.99 45.33
N ASP A 96 -47.90 23.13 46.26
CA ASP A 96 -47.17 24.38 46.52
C ASP A 96 -45.95 24.50 45.60
N THR A 97 -45.23 23.40 45.39
CA THR A 97 -44.09 23.37 44.47
C THR A 97 -44.14 22.14 43.57
N PHE A 98 -44.01 22.33 42.26
CA PHE A 98 -43.91 21.25 41.28
C PHE A 98 -42.52 21.26 40.64
N VAL A 99 -41.82 20.13 40.67
CA VAL A 99 -40.47 19.93 40.16
C VAL A 99 -40.52 18.97 38.98
N THR A 100 -39.84 19.31 37.88
CA THR A 100 -39.65 18.42 36.72
C THR A 100 -38.35 18.76 35.99
N LEU A 101 -37.35 17.89 36.13
CA LEU A 101 -35.98 18.15 35.65
C LEU A 101 -35.64 17.19 34.50
N GLU A 102 -35.14 17.72 33.39
CA GLU A 102 -34.77 16.97 32.17
C GLU A 102 -35.87 15.95 31.78
N THR A 103 -37.11 16.45 31.63
CA THR A 103 -38.29 15.60 31.40
C THR A 103 -39.12 16.05 30.19
N LEU A 104 -39.35 17.35 30.04
CA LEU A 104 -40.35 17.88 29.10
C LEU A 104 -40.00 17.55 27.64
N GLU A 105 -38.71 17.48 27.30
CA GLU A 105 -38.16 17.07 26.00
C GLU A 105 -38.51 15.64 25.59
N HIS A 106 -38.87 14.80 26.56
CA HIS A 106 -39.27 13.41 26.36
C HIS A 106 -40.79 13.24 26.19
N THR A 107 -41.58 14.28 26.49
CA THR A 107 -43.05 14.19 26.51
C THR A 107 -43.64 14.27 25.11
N HIS A 108 -44.77 13.62 24.88
CA HIS A 108 -45.42 13.66 23.56
C HIS A 108 -46.11 14.99 23.30
N ASP A 109 -46.65 15.61 24.36
CA ASP A 109 -47.38 16.88 24.28
C ASP A 109 -46.94 17.82 25.42
N PRO A 110 -45.86 18.59 25.21
CA PRO A 110 -45.35 19.54 26.20
C PRO A 110 -46.39 20.59 26.64
N GLU A 111 -47.30 20.97 25.75
CA GLU A 111 -48.34 21.95 26.05
C GLU A 111 -49.38 21.40 27.02
N LYS A 112 -49.84 20.17 26.79
CA LYS A 112 -50.69 19.45 27.75
C LYS A 112 -49.98 19.29 29.09
N CYS A 113 -48.70 18.95 29.11
CA CYS A 113 -47.90 18.83 30.33
C CYS A 113 -47.90 20.12 31.16
N ILE A 114 -47.49 21.24 30.56
CA ILE A 114 -47.44 22.53 31.26
C ILE A 114 -48.83 23.00 31.70
N ARG A 115 -49.86 22.78 30.87
CA ARG A 115 -51.25 23.06 31.25
C ARG A 115 -51.68 22.24 32.47
N ASN A 116 -51.39 20.94 32.49
CA ASN A 116 -51.72 20.08 33.64
C ASN A 116 -51.04 20.58 34.91
N VAL A 117 -49.74 20.87 34.85
CA VAL A 117 -48.99 21.42 35.98
C VAL A 117 -49.60 22.73 36.49
N SER A 118 -49.99 23.63 35.59
CA SER A 118 -50.66 24.88 35.97
C SER A 118 -51.99 24.66 36.71
N HIS A 119 -52.71 23.57 36.42
CA HIS A 119 -53.97 23.21 37.07
C HIS A 119 -53.76 22.58 38.46
N ILE A 120 -52.65 21.85 38.63
CA ILE A 120 -52.29 21.15 39.87
C ILE A 120 -51.75 22.13 40.92
N LEU A 121 -50.99 23.13 40.47
CA LEU A 121 -50.43 24.17 41.34
C LEU A 121 -51.52 25.05 41.96
N LYS A 122 -51.30 25.43 43.23
CA LYS A 122 -52.06 26.51 43.86
C LYS A 122 -51.83 27.83 43.12
N ALA A 123 -52.70 28.81 43.34
CA ALA A 123 -52.58 30.14 42.73
C ALA A 123 -51.23 30.83 43.04
N ASP A 124 -50.65 30.55 44.21
CA ASP A 124 -49.32 31.00 44.65
C ASP A 124 -48.23 29.92 44.53
N GLY A 125 -48.51 28.84 43.80
CA GLY A 125 -47.58 27.74 43.57
C GLY A 125 -46.42 28.10 42.64
N LEU A 126 -45.37 27.29 42.70
CA LEU A 126 -44.15 27.45 41.91
C LEU A 126 -43.85 26.19 41.09
N LEU A 127 -43.68 26.34 39.79
CA LEU A 127 -43.05 25.35 38.92
C LEU A 127 -41.54 25.59 38.88
N ILE A 128 -40.75 24.55 39.10
CA ILE A 128 -39.30 24.51 38.91
C ILE A 128 -39.01 23.42 37.87
N GLY A 129 -38.26 23.74 36.82
CA GLY A 129 -37.89 22.71 35.87
C GLY A 129 -36.63 22.97 35.07
N SER A 130 -36.21 21.96 34.32
CA SER A 130 -35.12 22.10 33.36
C SER A 130 -35.37 21.29 32.10
N VAL A 131 -34.86 21.79 30.98
CA VAL A 131 -34.80 21.08 29.69
C VAL A 131 -33.46 21.35 29.03
N PRO A 132 -32.91 20.42 28.23
CA PRO A 132 -31.74 20.72 27.42
C PRO A 132 -32.08 21.84 26.44
N SER A 133 -31.19 22.84 26.34
CA SER A 133 -31.36 23.86 25.29
C SER A 133 -31.19 23.22 23.92
N ALA A 134 -31.85 23.77 22.90
CA ALA A 134 -31.72 23.27 21.53
C ALA A 134 -30.26 23.29 21.03
N ASP A 135 -29.48 24.32 21.41
CA ASP A 135 -28.06 24.42 21.08
C ASP A 135 -27.24 23.30 21.76
N TYR A 136 -27.52 23.02 23.03
CA TYR A 136 -26.85 21.96 23.78
C TYR A 136 -27.20 20.57 23.26
N ASP A 137 -28.48 20.32 22.95
CA ASP A 137 -28.92 19.03 22.41
C ASP A 137 -28.29 18.73 21.04
N GLU A 138 -28.21 19.73 20.16
CA GLU A 138 -27.55 19.59 18.86
C GLU A 138 -26.04 19.33 19.02
N LEU A 139 -25.40 19.97 20.01
CA LEU A 139 -23.99 19.73 20.31
C LEU A 139 -23.77 18.31 20.85
N CYS A 140 -24.60 17.85 21.79
CA CYS A 140 -24.57 16.49 22.31
C CYS A 140 -24.79 15.45 21.20
N GLU A 141 -25.72 15.67 20.27
CA GLU A 141 -25.93 14.77 19.13
C GLU A 141 -24.67 14.65 18.25
N ARG A 142 -23.97 15.76 18.01
CA ARG A 142 -22.72 15.73 17.22
C ARG A 142 -21.60 14.96 17.92
N VAL A 143 -21.48 15.12 19.25
CA VAL A 143 -20.37 14.55 20.03
C VAL A 143 -20.64 13.09 20.41
N TYR A 144 -21.84 12.79 20.91
CA TYR A 144 -22.20 11.49 21.48
C TYR A 144 -23.16 10.66 20.61
N GLY A 145 -23.70 11.25 19.54
CA GLY A 145 -24.73 10.63 18.72
C GLY A 145 -26.16 11.00 19.15
N PRO A 146 -27.17 10.68 18.32
CA PRO A 146 -28.54 11.08 18.57
C PRO A 146 -29.09 10.42 19.84
N ASN A 147 -29.84 11.20 20.63
CA ASN A 147 -30.62 10.67 21.74
C ASN A 147 -32.04 10.35 21.25
N PRO A 148 -32.41 9.07 21.01
CA PRO A 148 -33.68 8.70 20.39
C PRO A 148 -34.91 8.99 21.27
N PHE A 149 -34.68 9.42 22.51
CA PHE A 149 -35.73 9.72 23.47
C PHE A 149 -36.07 11.21 23.53
N HIS A 150 -35.29 12.10 22.92
CA HIS A 150 -35.65 13.53 22.80
C HIS A 150 -36.65 13.70 21.65
N LEU A 151 -37.89 13.99 22.01
CA LEU A 151 -38.97 14.27 21.05
C LEU A 151 -39.01 15.75 20.66
N HIS A 152 -38.50 16.64 21.54
CA HIS A 152 -38.54 18.09 21.34
C HIS A 152 -37.19 18.75 21.64
N ARG A 153 -36.90 19.84 20.93
CA ARG A 153 -35.75 20.72 21.18
C ARG A 153 -36.23 22.11 21.59
N PHE A 154 -35.94 22.51 22.82
CA PHE A 154 -36.42 23.77 23.36
C PHE A 154 -35.42 24.91 23.13
N THR A 155 -35.83 25.89 22.32
CA THR A 155 -35.14 27.18 22.29
C THR A 155 -35.59 28.04 23.49
N HIS A 156 -34.75 28.98 23.92
CA HIS A 156 -35.09 29.92 24.99
C HIS A 156 -36.45 30.58 24.75
N LYS A 157 -36.64 31.18 23.57
CA LYS A 157 -37.90 31.83 23.20
C LYS A 157 -39.08 30.86 23.14
N GLY A 158 -38.88 29.66 22.57
CA GLY A 158 -39.97 28.68 22.46
C GLY A 158 -40.48 28.19 23.82
N LEU A 159 -39.58 28.01 24.79
CA LEU A 159 -39.97 27.64 26.15
C LEU A 159 -40.55 28.84 26.92
N GLU A 160 -40.02 30.05 26.74
CA GLU A 160 -40.61 31.28 27.30
C GLU A 160 -42.06 31.48 26.82
N ASP A 161 -42.31 31.34 25.51
CA ASP A 161 -43.63 31.43 24.89
C ASP A 161 -44.58 30.32 25.40
N LEU A 162 -44.07 29.11 25.68
CA LEU A 162 -44.86 28.01 26.24
C LEU A 162 -45.26 28.30 27.70
N LEU A 163 -44.32 28.70 28.55
CA LEU A 163 -44.59 28.98 29.96
C LEU A 163 -45.49 30.22 30.14
N GLY A 164 -45.26 31.27 29.34
CA GLY A 164 -46.03 32.51 29.39
C GLY A 164 -47.52 32.37 29.00
N ARG A 165 -47.91 31.25 28.39
CA ARG A 165 -49.33 30.93 28.11
C ARG A 165 -50.10 30.49 29.36
N TYR A 166 -49.42 29.96 30.37
CA TYR A 166 -50.05 29.32 31.54
C TYR A 166 -49.66 29.95 32.88
N PHE A 167 -48.55 30.70 32.92
CA PHE A 167 -48.07 31.35 34.14
C PHE A 167 -47.93 32.86 33.94
N GLU A 168 -48.23 33.64 34.99
CA GLU A 168 -48.12 35.10 34.98
C GLU A 168 -46.67 35.57 34.80
N SER A 169 -45.71 34.82 35.34
CA SER A 169 -44.29 35.12 35.24
C SER A 169 -43.47 33.84 35.11
N ALA A 170 -42.54 33.84 34.16
CA ALA A 170 -41.51 32.80 34.01
C ALA A 170 -40.12 33.46 33.98
N ARG A 171 -39.13 32.80 34.58
CA ARG A 171 -37.72 33.23 34.55
C ARG A 171 -36.83 32.04 34.27
N MET A 172 -35.84 32.25 33.43
CA MET A 172 -34.99 31.20 32.88
C MET A 172 -33.52 31.54 33.11
N PHE A 173 -32.72 30.50 33.31
CA PHE A 173 -31.29 30.53 33.58
C PHE A 173 -30.61 29.41 32.79
N SER A 174 -29.33 29.57 32.48
CA SER A 174 -28.51 28.49 31.95
C SER A 174 -27.93 27.64 33.08
N ALA A 175 -28.11 26.33 33.03
CA ALA A 175 -27.43 25.35 33.86
C ALA A 175 -26.35 24.66 33.02
N GLU A 176 -25.09 25.08 33.18
CA GLU A 176 -23.96 24.58 32.39
C GLU A 176 -22.94 23.89 33.30
N PHE A 177 -22.57 22.66 32.95
CA PHE A 177 -21.46 21.98 33.61
C PHE A 177 -20.15 22.38 32.94
N ALA A 178 -19.32 23.12 33.68
CA ALA A 178 -18.13 23.73 33.13
C ALA A 178 -16.87 23.38 33.95
N MET A 179 -15.75 23.17 33.27
CA MET A 179 -14.47 22.85 33.90
C MET A 179 -13.59 24.10 34.02
N GLY A 180 -12.91 24.24 35.15
CA GLY A 180 -12.03 25.36 35.46
C GLY A 180 -10.90 24.98 36.41
N THR A 181 -9.87 25.84 36.51
CA THR A 181 -8.72 25.61 37.38
C THR A 181 -8.86 26.42 38.67
N LEU A 182 -8.75 25.75 39.83
CA LEU A 182 -8.80 26.37 41.15
C LEU A 182 -7.38 26.57 41.72
N PHE A 183 -6.99 27.81 41.98
CA PHE A 183 -5.76 28.13 42.72
C PHE A 183 -6.12 28.42 44.18
N ARG A 184 -5.54 27.66 45.11
CA ARG A 184 -5.70 27.89 46.56
C ARG A 184 -4.37 27.83 47.29
N PRO A 185 -4.11 28.72 48.27
CA PRO A 185 -2.96 28.61 49.14
C PRO A 185 -3.12 27.40 50.08
N LEU A 186 -2.03 26.66 50.34
CA LEU A 186 -2.04 25.47 51.19
C LEU A 186 -1.85 25.79 52.69
N ASP A 187 -1.43 27.01 53.03
CA ASP A 187 -0.90 27.35 54.35
C ASP A 187 -1.89 28.10 55.27
N GLN A 188 -3.10 28.41 54.82
CA GLN A 188 -4.13 29.05 55.67
C GLN A 188 -4.98 27.98 56.36
N LYS A 189 -4.88 27.91 57.70
CA LYS A 189 -5.88 27.21 58.53
C LYS A 189 -7.24 27.86 58.29
N ALA A 190 -8.24 27.03 58.02
CA ALA A 190 -9.62 27.42 57.74
C ALA A 190 -10.26 28.14 58.94
N SER A 191 -9.95 29.42 59.12
CA SER A 191 -10.63 30.29 60.07
C SER A 191 -10.52 31.74 59.61
N ASP A 192 -11.17 32.05 58.50
CA ASP A 192 -11.93 33.29 58.35
C ASP A 192 -12.77 33.19 57.08
N SER A 193 -14.07 33.03 57.28
CA SER A 193 -15.11 32.99 56.27
C SER A 193 -15.37 34.38 55.68
N SER A 194 -14.33 35.06 55.19
CA SER A 194 -14.48 36.26 54.37
C SER A 194 -14.24 35.89 52.90
N ALA A 195 -15.37 35.77 52.20
CA ALA A 195 -15.55 35.64 50.76
C ALA A 195 -14.29 35.88 49.90
N GLY A 196 -13.57 34.80 49.58
CA GLY A 196 -12.68 34.82 48.42
C GLY A 196 -13.50 35.18 47.18
N GLN A 197 -13.26 36.36 46.62
CA GLN A 197 -13.85 36.71 45.33
C GLN A 197 -13.23 35.82 44.27
N ILE A 198 -14.02 34.88 43.76
CA ILE A 198 -13.74 34.28 42.47
C ILE A 198 -13.76 35.44 41.45
N ILE A 199 -12.66 35.64 40.72
CA ILE A 199 -12.58 36.62 39.64
C ILE A 199 -13.17 35.95 38.39
N LEU A 200 -14.21 36.57 37.85
CA LEU A 200 -15.15 35.99 36.89
C LEU A 200 -15.05 36.81 35.61
N ARG A 201 -14.78 36.17 34.46
CA ARG A 201 -14.73 36.83 33.15
C ARG A 201 -15.63 36.06 32.20
N ASP A 202 -16.64 36.75 31.68
CA ASP A 202 -17.60 36.23 30.71
C ASP A 202 -16.89 35.95 29.37
N ASN A 203 -16.94 34.70 28.91
CA ASN A 203 -16.57 34.35 27.55
C ASN A 203 -17.83 34.54 26.71
N HIS A 204 -17.88 35.58 25.87
CA HIS A 204 -19.00 35.97 25.00
C HIS A 204 -19.48 34.87 24.02
N LEU A 205 -20.05 33.77 24.52
CA LEU A 205 -20.74 32.78 23.72
C LEU A 205 -22.22 33.17 23.69
N ASN A 206 -22.72 33.56 22.52
CA ASN A 206 -24.15 33.84 22.30
C ASN A 206 -25.05 32.58 22.35
N LYS A 207 -24.57 31.46 22.91
CA LYS A 207 -25.23 30.15 22.91
C LYS A 207 -25.13 29.51 24.29
N VAL A 208 -26.20 28.83 24.71
CA VAL A 208 -26.26 28.09 25.98
C VAL A 208 -25.70 26.68 25.74
N ALA A 209 -24.57 26.35 26.35
CA ALA A 209 -23.91 25.04 26.24
C ALA A 209 -24.32 24.13 27.43
N GLY A 210 -25.61 24.12 27.74
CA GLY A 210 -26.23 23.34 28.82
C GLY A 210 -27.76 23.38 28.79
N SER A 211 -28.38 23.09 29.94
CA SER A 211 -29.84 23.09 30.07
C SER A 211 -30.38 24.49 30.37
N LEU A 212 -31.61 24.75 29.94
CA LEU A 212 -32.40 25.89 30.40
C LEU A 212 -33.11 25.48 31.68
N PHE A 213 -32.68 26.04 32.81
CA PHE A 213 -33.35 25.92 34.10
C PHE A 213 -34.35 27.05 34.27
N PHE A 214 -35.55 26.78 34.77
CA PHE A 214 -36.60 27.78 34.84
C PHE A 214 -37.46 27.67 36.10
N ILE A 215 -38.04 28.82 36.46
CA ILE A 215 -39.08 28.93 37.47
C ILE A 215 -40.29 29.67 36.89
N ALA A 216 -41.51 29.21 37.20
CA ALA A 216 -42.73 29.83 36.71
C ALA A 216 -43.85 29.80 37.77
N GLY A 217 -44.67 30.84 37.82
CA GLY A 217 -45.75 30.98 38.80
C GLY A 217 -46.34 32.39 38.83
N GLY A 218 -47.04 32.73 39.92
CA GLY A 218 -47.51 34.10 40.15
C GLY A 218 -46.35 35.10 40.28
N LYS A 219 -46.53 36.34 39.84
CA LYS A 219 -45.44 37.33 39.78
C LYS A 219 -44.76 37.60 41.13
N ALA A 220 -45.55 37.72 42.20
CA ALA A 220 -45.04 37.90 43.57
C ALA A 220 -44.23 36.67 44.04
N ARG A 221 -44.71 35.48 43.69
CA ARG A 221 -44.08 34.20 44.04
C ARG A 221 -42.72 34.05 43.37
N VAL A 222 -42.66 34.28 42.06
CA VAL A 222 -41.41 34.27 41.29
C VAL A 222 -40.44 35.33 41.83
N GLY A 223 -40.92 36.55 42.13
CA GLY A 223 -40.09 37.59 42.73
C GLY A 223 -39.46 37.17 44.08
N SER A 224 -40.23 36.50 44.93
CA SER A 224 -39.72 35.94 46.20
C SER A 224 -38.67 34.85 45.98
N ALA A 225 -38.92 33.93 45.04
CA ALA A 225 -37.98 32.88 44.68
C ALA A 225 -36.65 33.45 44.13
N LEU A 226 -36.71 34.48 43.30
CA LEU A 226 -35.51 35.19 42.81
C LEU A 226 -34.71 35.82 43.95
N ASN A 227 -35.37 36.39 44.95
CA ASN A 227 -34.68 36.98 46.11
C ASN A 227 -33.95 35.91 46.93
N LYS A 228 -34.50 34.70 47.06
CA LYS A 228 -33.84 33.56 47.72
C LYS A 228 -32.58 33.11 46.98
N LEU A 229 -32.59 33.17 45.64
CA LEU A 229 -31.40 32.87 44.82
C LEU A 229 -30.30 33.94 44.96
N GLY A 230 -30.63 35.16 45.38
CA GLY A 230 -29.69 36.29 45.40
C GLY A 230 -29.28 36.77 44.00
N LEU A 231 -28.44 37.81 43.93
CA LEU A 231 -27.85 38.30 42.67
C LEU A 231 -26.90 37.23 42.11
N MET A 232 -27.46 36.29 41.34
CA MET A 232 -26.77 35.25 40.61
C MET A 232 -26.03 35.83 39.40
N GLN A 233 -24.92 36.52 39.66
CA GLN A 233 -23.94 36.85 38.64
C GLN A 233 -22.56 36.41 39.12
N LYS A 234 -22.26 35.11 38.99
CA LYS A 234 -20.93 34.59 39.25
C LYS A 234 -20.55 33.47 38.28
N PHE A 235 -20.06 33.85 37.09
CA PHE A 235 -19.59 32.90 36.05
C PHE A 235 -18.07 32.73 36.04
N LEU A 236 -17.59 31.52 36.35
CA LEU A 236 -16.17 31.15 36.24
C LEU A 236 -15.72 31.32 34.78
N GLN A 237 -14.47 31.75 34.55
CA GLN A 237 -13.88 31.51 33.23
C GLN A 237 -13.63 30.01 33.12
N SER A 238 -14.54 29.33 32.43
CA SER A 238 -14.58 27.88 32.30
C SER A 238 -14.86 27.51 30.85
N VAL A 239 -14.58 26.25 30.51
CA VAL A 239 -14.98 25.67 29.24
C VAL A 239 -16.11 24.69 29.53
N PRO A 240 -17.27 24.78 28.83
CA PRO A 240 -18.32 23.79 28.95
C PRO A 240 -17.76 22.40 28.68
N LYS A 241 -18.08 21.43 29.54
CA LYS A 241 -17.51 20.07 29.46
C LYS A 241 -17.71 19.44 28.08
N ILE A 242 -18.88 19.62 27.49
CA ILE A 242 -19.22 19.11 26.16
C ILE A 242 -18.29 19.61 25.04
N VAL A 243 -17.74 20.83 25.16
CA VAL A 243 -16.80 21.38 24.19
C VAL A 243 -15.45 20.68 24.31
N LEU A 244 -15.01 20.37 25.53
CA LEU A 244 -13.79 19.59 25.75
C LEU A 244 -13.96 18.14 25.28
N ASP A 245 -15.11 17.53 25.60
CA ASP A 245 -15.43 16.18 25.13
C ASP A 245 -15.43 16.11 23.59
N GLN A 246 -15.88 17.16 22.89
CA GLN A 246 -15.78 17.24 21.43
C GLN A 246 -14.32 17.19 20.93
N GLU A 247 -13.41 17.94 21.56
CA GLU A 247 -11.99 17.98 21.17
C GLU A 247 -11.29 16.63 21.41
N GLU A 248 -11.69 15.90 22.46
CA GLU A 248 -11.11 14.59 22.80
C GLU A 248 -11.71 13.44 21.98
N VAL A 249 -13.03 13.47 21.71
CA VAL A 249 -13.75 12.37 21.04
C VAL A 249 -13.58 12.40 19.52
N GLU A 250 -13.50 13.57 18.89
CA GLU A 250 -13.50 13.67 17.43
C GLU A 250 -12.27 13.00 16.76
N PRO A 251 -11.03 13.13 17.28
CA PRO A 251 -9.88 12.40 16.73
C PRO A 251 -10.05 10.88 16.81
N VAL A 252 -10.60 10.38 17.93
CA VAL A 252 -10.84 8.95 18.14
C VAL A 252 -11.91 8.46 17.17
N ARG A 253 -13.00 9.21 16.99
CA ARG A 253 -14.08 8.89 16.05
C ARG A 253 -13.59 8.79 14.61
N LEU A 254 -12.78 9.75 14.17
CA LEU A 254 -12.15 9.73 12.85
C LEU A 254 -11.19 8.56 12.67
N SER A 255 -10.47 8.17 13.73
CA SER A 255 -9.59 7.00 13.69
C SER A 255 -10.37 5.69 13.56
N LEU A 256 -11.50 5.57 14.26
CA LEU A 256 -12.38 4.40 14.18
C LEU A 256 -12.96 4.23 12.78
N GLN A 257 -13.47 5.31 12.19
CA GLN A 257 -14.00 5.28 10.81
C GLN A 257 -12.95 4.87 9.78
N ARG A 258 -11.69 5.29 9.95
CA ARG A 258 -10.60 4.85 9.08
C ARG A 258 -10.32 3.35 9.27
N ALA A 259 -10.32 2.86 10.51
CA ALA A 259 -10.12 1.45 10.82
C ALA A 259 -11.23 0.58 10.22
N GLU A 260 -12.50 0.96 10.35
CA GLU A 260 -13.64 0.24 9.77
C GLU A 260 -13.53 0.16 8.24
N ASN A 261 -13.16 1.26 7.58
CA ASN A 261 -12.96 1.25 6.13
C ASN A 261 -11.82 0.34 5.69
N MET A 262 -10.72 0.29 6.45
CA MET A 262 -9.60 -0.63 6.19
C MET A 262 -10.00 -2.09 6.41
N ILE A 263 -10.78 -2.39 7.46
CA ILE A 263 -11.30 -3.74 7.70
C ILE A 263 -12.19 -4.18 6.53
N ARG A 264 -13.10 -3.32 6.06
CA ARG A 264 -13.95 -3.64 4.92
C ARG A 264 -13.16 -3.94 3.65
N GLN A 265 -12.14 -3.12 3.34
CA GLN A 265 -11.26 -3.36 2.19
C GLN A 265 -10.47 -4.67 2.30
N ARG A 266 -10.01 -5.00 3.51
CA ARG A 266 -9.31 -6.27 3.78
C ARG A 266 -10.24 -7.46 3.59
N ASP A 267 -11.46 -7.40 4.11
CA ASP A 267 -12.41 -8.49 4.02
C ASP A 267 -12.87 -8.73 2.57
N GLU A 268 -13.03 -7.67 1.77
CA GLU A 268 -13.24 -7.76 0.31
C GLU A 268 -12.05 -8.43 -0.40
N ALA A 269 -10.81 -8.08 -0.03
CA ALA A 269 -9.61 -8.69 -0.60
C ALA A 269 -9.44 -10.17 -0.21
N MET A 270 -9.74 -10.53 1.05
CA MET A 270 -9.70 -11.92 1.51
C MET A 270 -10.74 -12.78 0.80
N ALA A 271 -11.96 -12.27 0.61
CA ALA A 271 -13.00 -12.98 -0.15
C ALA A 271 -12.57 -13.22 -1.61
N ALA A 272 -11.92 -12.23 -2.24
CA ALA A 272 -11.38 -12.38 -3.58
C ALA A 272 -10.24 -13.42 -3.64
N GLN A 273 -9.34 -13.43 -2.66
CA GLN A 273 -8.26 -14.42 -2.57
C GLN A 273 -8.77 -15.84 -2.30
N ALA A 274 -9.77 -16.00 -1.42
CA ALA A 274 -10.37 -17.30 -1.12
C ALA A 274 -10.98 -17.94 -2.38
N LYS A 275 -11.70 -17.16 -3.18
CA LYS A 275 -12.25 -17.62 -4.46
C LYS A 275 -11.14 -18.04 -5.44
N LEU A 276 -10.05 -17.28 -5.47
CA LEU A 276 -8.91 -17.56 -6.35
C LEU A 276 -8.15 -18.81 -5.92
N LEU A 277 -8.07 -19.11 -4.62
CA LEU A 277 -7.52 -20.34 -4.07
C LEU A 277 -8.36 -21.56 -4.42
N GLU A 278 -9.69 -21.44 -4.37
CA GLU A 278 -10.61 -22.51 -4.73
C GLU A 278 -10.53 -22.84 -6.23
N GLU A 279 -10.45 -21.81 -7.08
CA GLU A 279 -10.20 -21.96 -8.52
C GLU A 279 -8.81 -22.58 -8.80
N ARG A 280 -7.76 -22.18 -8.04
CA ARG A 280 -6.41 -22.78 -8.13
C ARG A 280 -6.38 -24.24 -7.70
N TRP A 281 -7.13 -24.62 -6.67
CA TRP A 281 -7.22 -26.01 -6.22
C TRP A 281 -7.83 -26.90 -7.29
N ALA A 282 -8.91 -26.45 -7.94
CA ALA A 282 -9.53 -27.18 -9.04
C ALA A 282 -8.56 -27.35 -10.23
N VAL A 283 -7.77 -26.31 -10.53
CA VAL A 283 -6.72 -26.40 -11.56
C VAL A 283 -5.59 -27.34 -11.13
N MET A 284 -5.17 -27.34 -9.86
CA MET A 284 -4.16 -28.27 -9.35
C MET A 284 -4.60 -29.73 -9.47
N GLN A 285 -5.85 -30.07 -9.14
CA GLN A 285 -6.37 -31.42 -9.33
C GLN A 285 -6.38 -31.82 -10.82
N SER A 286 -6.78 -30.89 -11.70
CA SER A 286 -6.69 -31.13 -13.15
C SER A 286 -5.23 -31.26 -13.63
N MET A 287 -4.29 -30.56 -13.00
CA MET A 287 -2.86 -30.65 -13.34
C MET A 287 -2.24 -31.94 -12.82
N GLU A 288 -2.62 -32.45 -11.66
CA GLU A 288 -2.18 -33.78 -11.18
C GLU A 288 -2.63 -34.89 -12.14
N GLU A 289 -3.88 -34.84 -12.61
CA GLU A 289 -4.39 -35.76 -13.63
C GLU A 289 -3.57 -35.66 -14.93
N GLN A 290 -3.25 -34.44 -15.38
CA GLN A 290 -2.44 -34.20 -16.57
C GLN A 290 -0.97 -34.60 -16.39
N ILE A 291 -0.39 -34.42 -15.20
CA ILE A 291 0.97 -34.87 -14.87
C ILE A 291 1.01 -36.39 -14.94
N HIS A 292 0.01 -37.07 -14.38
CA HIS A 292 -0.07 -38.53 -14.46
C HIS A 292 -0.15 -39.02 -15.91
N GLN A 293 -0.97 -38.38 -16.75
CA GLN A 293 -1.05 -38.67 -18.18
C GLN A 293 0.27 -38.35 -18.91
N ARG A 294 0.95 -37.27 -18.52
CA ARG A 294 2.24 -36.86 -19.12
C ARG A 294 3.37 -37.79 -18.73
N ASP A 295 3.40 -38.30 -17.50
CA ASP A 295 4.43 -39.24 -17.05
C ASP A 295 4.30 -40.58 -17.81
N GLN A 296 3.06 -41.01 -18.07
CA GLN A 296 2.80 -42.15 -18.97
C GLN A 296 3.28 -41.87 -20.40
N ALA A 297 3.04 -40.66 -20.92
CA ALA A 297 3.50 -40.25 -22.25
C ALA A 297 5.02 -40.09 -22.33
N MET A 298 5.68 -39.59 -21.27
CA MET A 298 7.15 -39.47 -21.19
C MET A 298 7.80 -40.84 -21.10
N ALA A 299 7.21 -41.80 -20.38
CA ALA A 299 7.69 -43.18 -20.40
C ALA A 299 7.63 -43.78 -21.80
N ALA A 300 6.54 -43.53 -22.56
CA ALA A 300 6.43 -43.94 -23.95
C ALA A 300 7.40 -43.19 -24.88
N GLN A 301 7.62 -41.90 -24.67
CA GLN A 301 8.59 -41.10 -25.42
C GLN A 301 10.03 -41.48 -25.12
N ALA A 302 10.37 -41.86 -23.88
CA ALA A 302 11.69 -42.34 -23.52
C ALA A 302 12.05 -43.63 -24.28
N GLN A 303 11.11 -44.56 -24.41
CA GLN A 303 11.27 -45.74 -25.26
C GLN A 303 11.44 -45.37 -26.76
N MET A 304 10.70 -44.36 -27.22
CA MET A 304 10.83 -43.86 -28.59
C MET A 304 12.15 -43.10 -28.82
N LEU A 305 12.68 -42.43 -27.79
CA LEU A 305 13.97 -41.73 -27.78
C LEU A 305 15.14 -42.71 -27.79
N GLU A 306 15.08 -43.82 -27.06
CA GLU A 306 16.06 -44.90 -27.18
C GLU A 306 16.07 -45.47 -28.61
N ALA A 307 14.90 -45.71 -29.19
CA ALA A 307 14.77 -46.15 -30.57
C ALA A 307 15.30 -45.10 -31.58
N ARG A 308 15.07 -43.80 -31.32
CA ARG A 308 15.62 -42.70 -32.13
C ARG A 308 17.11 -42.49 -31.92
N TRP A 309 17.66 -42.74 -30.74
CA TRP A 309 19.10 -42.65 -30.46
C TRP A 309 19.87 -43.68 -31.28
N ALA A 310 19.33 -44.89 -31.43
CA ALA A 310 19.88 -45.90 -32.32
C ALA A 310 19.88 -45.45 -33.80
N VAL A 311 18.85 -44.72 -34.23
CA VAL A 311 18.80 -44.09 -35.57
C VAL A 311 19.76 -42.90 -35.67
N MET A 312 19.94 -42.14 -34.58
CA MET A 312 20.81 -40.98 -34.53
C MET A 312 22.30 -41.36 -34.59
N GLN A 313 22.70 -42.47 -33.97
CA GLN A 313 24.05 -43.04 -34.16
C GLN A 313 24.30 -43.45 -35.62
N SER A 314 23.27 -43.98 -36.30
CA SER A 314 23.33 -44.25 -37.74
C SER A 314 23.37 -42.96 -38.58
N MET A 315 22.78 -41.86 -38.12
CA MET A 315 22.87 -40.54 -38.77
C MET A 315 24.18 -39.81 -38.46
N GLU A 316 24.81 -39.99 -37.30
CA GLU A 316 26.14 -39.43 -36.98
C GLU A 316 27.22 -39.99 -37.93
N GLU A 317 27.11 -41.26 -38.31
CA GLU A 317 27.94 -41.87 -39.38
C GLU A 317 27.73 -41.20 -40.75
N GLN A 318 26.51 -40.71 -41.03
CA GLN A 318 26.18 -39.95 -42.26
C GLN A 318 26.53 -38.46 -42.18
N ILE A 319 26.49 -37.85 -40.98
CA ILE A 319 26.88 -36.44 -40.74
C ILE A 319 28.40 -36.28 -40.87
N CYS A 320 29.18 -37.28 -40.45
CA CYS A 320 30.62 -37.32 -40.69
C CYS A 320 30.98 -37.31 -42.19
N GLN A 321 30.11 -37.85 -43.06
CA GLN A 321 30.24 -37.74 -44.52
C GLN A 321 29.72 -36.40 -45.08
N CYS A 322 28.83 -35.71 -44.36
CA CYS A 322 28.27 -34.42 -44.74
C CYS A 322 29.17 -33.23 -44.36
N ASP A 323 29.96 -33.36 -43.30
CA ASP A 323 30.91 -32.32 -42.83
C ASP A 323 32.05 -32.04 -43.84
N GLU A 324 32.47 -33.03 -44.63
CA GLU A 324 33.37 -32.80 -45.78
C GLU A 324 32.73 -31.95 -46.88
N THR A 325 31.39 -31.98 -46.98
CA THR A 325 30.61 -31.24 -47.99
C THR A 325 30.33 -29.79 -47.54
N VAL A 326 30.15 -29.57 -46.23
CA VAL A 326 29.99 -28.23 -45.63
C VAL A 326 31.30 -27.43 -45.68
N ALA A 327 32.46 -28.08 -45.50
CA ALA A 327 33.77 -27.46 -45.68
C ALA A 327 34.02 -26.92 -47.11
N LEU A 328 33.37 -27.52 -48.12
CA LEU A 328 33.39 -27.06 -49.51
C LEU A 328 32.42 -25.89 -49.76
N GLN A 329 31.29 -25.80 -49.04
CA GLN A 329 30.33 -24.70 -49.15
C GLN A 329 30.78 -23.39 -48.48
N VAL A 330 31.63 -23.46 -47.43
CA VAL A 330 32.25 -22.29 -46.79
C VAL A 330 33.20 -21.53 -47.74
N ARG A 331 33.69 -22.16 -48.82
CA ARG A 331 34.40 -21.46 -49.91
C ARG A 331 33.47 -20.71 -50.86
N GLY A 332 32.21 -21.11 -50.98
CA GLY A 332 31.20 -20.43 -51.81
C GLY A 332 30.77 -19.06 -51.27
N ILE A 333 30.82 -18.88 -49.95
CA ILE A 333 30.46 -17.62 -49.28
C ILE A 333 31.47 -16.49 -49.57
N ARG A 334 32.73 -16.81 -49.92
CA ARG A 334 33.70 -15.81 -50.40
C ARG A 334 33.40 -15.27 -51.81
N GLY A 335 32.62 -15.99 -52.63
CA GLY A 335 32.24 -15.57 -53.99
C GLY A 335 31.13 -14.50 -54.02
N LEU A 336 30.23 -14.51 -53.02
CA LEU A 336 29.14 -13.54 -52.86
C LEU A 336 29.62 -12.13 -52.47
N LYS A 337 30.87 -12.01 -51.99
CA LYS A 337 31.52 -10.75 -51.61
C LYS A 337 31.70 -9.77 -52.79
N SER A 338 31.80 -10.30 -54.02
CA SER A 338 31.93 -9.49 -55.25
C SER A 338 30.59 -9.02 -55.81
N VAL A 339 29.52 -9.79 -55.58
CA VAL A 339 28.17 -9.50 -56.10
C VAL A 339 27.42 -8.54 -55.19
N LEU A 340 27.54 -8.66 -53.86
CA LEU A 340 26.92 -7.72 -52.92
C LEU A 340 27.52 -6.31 -53.00
N ASN A 341 28.84 -6.20 -53.21
CA ASN A 341 29.50 -4.90 -53.40
C ASN A 341 29.00 -4.16 -54.66
N ALA A 342 28.73 -4.90 -55.74
CA ALA A 342 28.21 -4.32 -56.99
C ALA A 342 26.73 -3.90 -56.92
N VAL A 343 25.94 -4.48 -56.01
CA VAL A 343 24.52 -4.12 -55.79
C VAL A 343 24.37 -2.98 -54.77
N SER A 344 25.22 -2.96 -53.74
CA SER A 344 25.29 -1.89 -52.72
C SER A 344 25.63 -0.51 -53.31
N GLU A 345 26.49 -0.44 -54.34
CA GLU A 345 26.82 0.84 -55.01
C GLU A 345 25.70 1.42 -55.88
N LYS A 346 24.69 0.63 -56.26
CA LYS A 346 23.58 1.06 -57.14
C LYS A 346 22.24 1.26 -56.43
N ILE A 347 22.08 0.73 -55.23
CA ILE A 347 20.82 0.75 -54.48
C ILE A 347 21.06 1.51 -53.17
N GLY A 348 20.26 2.55 -52.91
CA GLY A 348 20.38 3.32 -51.68
C GLY A 348 20.29 2.42 -50.44
N PRO A 349 20.98 2.75 -49.33
CA PRO A 349 21.03 1.89 -48.15
C PRO A 349 19.65 1.53 -47.56
N GLU A 350 18.65 2.41 -47.73
CA GLU A 350 17.26 2.14 -47.34
C GLU A 350 16.58 1.07 -48.19
N ASP A 351 16.91 0.96 -49.47
CA ASP A 351 16.31 0.00 -50.39
C ASP A 351 16.97 -1.38 -50.28
N PHE A 352 18.26 -1.42 -49.90
CA PHE A 352 18.94 -2.65 -49.49
C PHE A 352 18.35 -3.26 -48.21
N LEU A 353 18.06 -2.42 -47.20
CA LEU A 353 17.38 -2.86 -45.98
C LEU A 353 15.91 -3.27 -46.21
N LYS A 354 15.21 -2.65 -47.17
CA LYS A 354 13.87 -3.09 -47.59
C LYS A 354 13.93 -4.42 -48.36
N MET A 355 14.96 -4.65 -49.17
CA MET A 355 15.17 -5.93 -49.85
C MET A 355 15.37 -7.09 -48.86
N LEU A 356 16.17 -6.89 -47.80
CA LEU A 356 16.34 -7.88 -46.71
C LEU A 356 15.05 -8.20 -45.95
N GLN A 357 13.98 -7.45 -46.15
CA GLN A 357 12.66 -7.70 -45.55
C GLN A 357 11.73 -8.51 -46.48
N ASN A 358 12.00 -8.52 -47.79
CA ASN A 358 11.15 -9.16 -48.80
C ASN A 358 11.44 -10.67 -48.97
N GLU A 359 12.50 -11.19 -48.35
CA GLU A 359 12.66 -12.64 -48.21
C GLU A 359 11.65 -13.16 -47.20
N GLN A 360 10.91 -14.20 -47.60
CA GLN A 360 9.73 -14.73 -46.93
C GLN A 360 10.06 -15.27 -45.53
N HIS A 361 10.11 -14.41 -44.52
CA HIS A 361 10.00 -14.84 -43.14
C HIS A 361 8.51 -14.99 -42.79
N PRO A 362 8.00 -16.21 -42.57
CA PRO A 362 6.62 -16.39 -42.12
C PRO A 362 6.41 -15.62 -40.81
N SER A 363 5.19 -15.10 -40.65
CA SER A 363 4.59 -14.35 -39.53
C SER A 363 5.23 -14.51 -38.14
N THR A 364 6.49 -14.09 -37.98
CA THR A 364 7.22 -14.22 -36.71
C THR A 364 6.96 -12.96 -35.88
N PRO A 365 6.38 -13.10 -34.67
CA PRO A 365 6.18 -11.97 -33.77
C PRO A 365 7.49 -11.23 -33.50
N PHE A 366 7.46 -9.89 -33.51
CA PHE A 366 8.57 -9.04 -33.07
C PHE A 366 9.90 -9.18 -33.84
N LEU A 367 9.88 -9.69 -35.08
CA LEU A 367 11.09 -9.83 -35.92
C LEU A 367 11.94 -8.55 -36.04
N ASP A 368 11.28 -7.37 -36.05
CA ASP A 368 11.93 -6.05 -36.12
C ASP A 368 12.82 -5.75 -34.89
N MET A 369 12.76 -6.55 -33.83
CA MET A 369 13.62 -6.44 -32.66
C MET A 369 15.10 -6.67 -33.00
N ALA A 370 15.39 -7.46 -34.04
CA ALA A 370 16.74 -7.67 -34.54
C ALA A 370 17.47 -6.35 -34.84
N PHE A 371 16.78 -5.34 -35.37
CA PHE A 371 17.37 -4.01 -35.61
C PHE A 371 17.75 -3.27 -34.33
N SER A 372 17.01 -3.50 -33.24
CA SER A 372 17.28 -2.89 -31.93
C SER A 372 18.48 -3.55 -31.27
N LEU A 373 18.57 -4.88 -31.37
CA LEU A 373 19.69 -5.68 -30.89
C LEU A 373 20.97 -5.37 -31.69
N TYR A 374 20.88 -5.25 -33.01
CA TYR A 374 21.99 -4.83 -33.87
C TYR A 374 22.52 -3.45 -33.48
N LEU A 375 21.62 -2.46 -33.31
CA LEU A 375 22.02 -1.12 -32.89
C LEU A 375 22.69 -1.13 -31.51
N PHE A 376 22.19 -1.94 -30.58
CA PHE A 376 22.80 -2.13 -29.26
C PHE A 376 24.20 -2.71 -29.38
N VAL A 377 24.38 -3.84 -30.07
CA VAL A 377 25.68 -4.52 -30.26
C VAL A 377 26.69 -3.61 -30.96
N ALA A 378 26.27 -2.88 -32.00
CA ALA A 378 27.13 -1.92 -32.69
C ALA A 378 27.59 -0.80 -31.75
N ARG A 379 26.71 -0.27 -30.89
CA ARG A 379 27.06 0.74 -29.88
C ARG A 379 27.93 0.18 -28.77
N LEU A 380 27.71 -1.06 -28.35
CA LEU A 380 28.53 -1.76 -27.35
C LEU A 380 29.95 -1.90 -27.86
N TYR A 381 30.14 -2.31 -29.11
CA TYR A 381 31.46 -2.41 -29.73
C TYR A 381 32.19 -1.06 -29.73
N GLN A 382 31.52 0.02 -30.15
CA GLN A 382 32.10 1.36 -30.13
C GLN A 382 32.43 1.84 -28.70
N ALA A 383 31.56 1.56 -27.74
CA ALA A 383 31.78 1.93 -26.35
C ALA A 383 32.98 1.17 -25.74
N ALA A 384 33.08 -0.14 -26.00
CA ALA A 384 34.18 -0.99 -25.56
C ALA A 384 35.53 -0.54 -26.15
N LEU A 385 35.57 -0.22 -27.46
CA LEU A 385 36.77 0.34 -28.09
C LEU A 385 37.19 1.67 -27.47
N LYS A 386 36.24 2.57 -27.24
CA LYS A 386 36.51 3.88 -26.64
C LYS A 386 37.03 3.76 -25.21
N ALA A 387 36.54 2.77 -24.46
CA ALA A 387 36.99 2.48 -23.10
C ALA A 387 38.32 1.71 -23.05
N GLY A 388 38.79 1.16 -24.19
CA GLY A 388 39.96 0.28 -24.22
C GLY A 388 39.72 -1.06 -23.52
N ALA A 389 38.47 -1.53 -23.49
CA ALA A 389 38.09 -2.77 -22.82
C ALA A 389 38.73 -3.99 -23.52
N GLN A 390 39.44 -4.83 -22.75
CA GLN A 390 40.00 -6.10 -23.23
C GLN A 390 39.10 -7.30 -22.93
N ASP A 391 38.30 -7.20 -21.87
CA ASP A 391 37.40 -8.26 -21.42
C ASP A 391 36.02 -7.66 -21.20
N LEU A 392 34.98 -8.26 -21.77
CA LEU A 392 33.57 -7.92 -21.54
C LEU A 392 32.87 -9.08 -20.85
N PHE A 393 32.29 -8.81 -19.67
CA PHE A 393 31.56 -9.79 -18.87
C PHE A 393 30.06 -9.60 -19.06
N PHE A 394 29.41 -10.52 -19.76
CA PHE A 394 27.96 -10.53 -19.98
C PHE A 394 27.28 -11.24 -18.81
N PHE A 395 26.38 -10.55 -18.12
CA PHE A 395 25.64 -11.13 -16.99
C PHE A 395 24.66 -12.21 -17.46
N SER A 396 24.48 -13.26 -16.65
CA SER A 396 23.60 -14.39 -17.01
C SER A 396 22.13 -14.04 -17.20
N ARG A 397 21.39 -14.97 -17.82
CA ARG A 397 20.05 -14.81 -18.42
C ARG A 397 20.17 -14.10 -19.76
N GLU A 398 19.91 -12.80 -19.82
CA GLU A 398 19.82 -12.07 -21.07
C GLU A 398 21.19 -11.90 -21.76
N GLY A 399 22.29 -12.01 -21.01
CA GLY A 399 23.64 -11.88 -21.55
C GLY A 399 24.13 -13.06 -22.37
N GLN A 400 23.54 -14.27 -22.26
CA GLN A 400 23.95 -15.43 -23.06
C GLN A 400 23.73 -15.16 -24.56
N PRO A 401 22.49 -14.90 -25.02
CA PRO A 401 22.25 -14.60 -26.43
C PRO A 401 22.93 -13.29 -26.86
N LEU A 402 23.06 -12.29 -25.98
CA LEU A 402 23.76 -11.05 -26.32
C LEU A 402 25.26 -11.26 -26.56
N LYS A 403 25.90 -12.15 -25.79
CA LYS A 403 27.30 -12.51 -26.00
C LYS A 403 27.46 -13.18 -27.35
N GLU A 404 26.61 -14.16 -27.68
CA GLU A 404 26.63 -14.83 -28.99
C GLU A 404 26.46 -13.86 -30.15
N MET A 405 25.50 -12.93 -30.05
CA MET A 405 25.30 -11.86 -31.03
C MET A 405 26.50 -10.93 -31.15
N PHE A 406 27.17 -10.60 -30.03
CA PHE A 406 28.37 -9.78 -30.03
C PHE A 406 29.57 -10.50 -30.64
N ASP A 407 29.76 -11.78 -30.33
CA ASP A 407 30.82 -12.62 -30.91
C ASP A 407 30.63 -12.78 -32.42
N LEU A 408 29.40 -13.00 -32.88
CA LEU A 408 29.06 -13.00 -34.30
C LEU A 408 29.37 -11.65 -34.95
N TYR A 409 29.00 -10.54 -34.30
CA TYR A 409 29.31 -9.20 -34.80
C TYR A 409 30.82 -8.94 -34.90
N LEU A 410 31.60 -9.41 -33.92
CA LEU A 410 33.06 -9.30 -33.93
C LEU A 410 33.69 -10.09 -35.09
N SER A 411 33.13 -11.27 -35.42
CA SER A 411 33.65 -12.13 -36.50
C SER A 411 33.68 -11.44 -37.87
N TYR A 412 32.86 -10.41 -38.07
CA TYR A 412 32.79 -9.62 -39.30
C TYR A 412 33.76 -8.42 -39.34
N LYS A 413 34.62 -8.22 -38.34
CA LYS A 413 35.57 -7.10 -38.29
C LYS A 413 36.94 -7.51 -38.82
N ASP A 414 37.50 -6.72 -39.76
CA ASP A 414 38.78 -6.98 -40.44
C ASP A 414 40.00 -6.95 -39.49
N SER A 415 39.85 -6.36 -38.31
CA SER A 415 40.75 -6.51 -37.17
C SER A 415 39.88 -6.65 -35.94
N PRO A 416 39.63 -7.86 -35.43
CA PRO A 416 38.99 -7.99 -34.14
C PRO A 416 39.93 -7.30 -33.15
N ALA A 417 39.49 -6.17 -32.61
CA ALA A 417 40.07 -5.68 -31.37
C ALA A 417 40.10 -6.88 -30.41
N THR A 418 41.17 -6.99 -29.64
CA THR A 418 41.46 -8.07 -28.67
C THR A 418 40.47 -8.05 -27.49
N ILE A 419 39.17 -7.94 -27.77
CA ILE A 419 38.07 -7.97 -26.83
C ILE A 419 37.68 -9.42 -26.67
N ARG A 420 37.99 -9.99 -25.52
CA ARG A 420 37.50 -11.30 -25.09
C ARG A 420 36.14 -11.13 -24.44
N THR A 421 35.25 -12.07 -24.68
CA THR A 421 33.91 -12.05 -24.12
C THR A 421 33.74 -13.21 -23.15
N HIS A 422 33.12 -12.93 -22.01
CA HIS A 422 32.93 -13.87 -20.92
C HIS A 422 31.46 -13.94 -20.54
N TYR A 423 30.97 -15.15 -20.31
CA TYR A 423 29.64 -15.36 -19.77
C TYR A 423 29.72 -15.48 -18.25
N LEU A 424 29.30 -14.41 -17.55
CA LEU A 424 29.40 -14.29 -16.10
C LEU A 424 28.05 -14.63 -15.46
N GLN A 425 27.97 -15.79 -14.83
CA GLN A 425 26.77 -16.27 -14.15
C GLN A 425 26.58 -15.56 -12.80
N VAL A 426 25.72 -14.55 -12.81
CA VAL A 426 25.37 -13.69 -11.68
C VAL A 426 23.89 -13.36 -11.68
N SER A 427 23.33 -13.24 -10.48
CA SER A 427 21.98 -12.70 -10.27
C SER A 427 22.01 -11.70 -9.13
N ARG A 428 20.89 -10.99 -8.92
CA ARG A 428 20.71 -10.16 -7.72
C ARG A 428 20.90 -11.00 -6.46
N ARG A 429 20.39 -12.23 -6.45
CA ARG A 429 20.44 -13.16 -5.31
C ARG A 429 21.85 -13.69 -5.05
N SER A 430 22.56 -14.15 -6.08
CA SER A 430 23.92 -14.71 -5.93
C SER A 430 24.96 -13.67 -5.52
N THR A 431 24.77 -12.42 -5.96
CA THR A 431 25.70 -11.32 -5.66
C THR A 431 25.37 -10.58 -4.38
N PHE A 432 24.17 -10.76 -3.81
CA PHE A 432 23.74 -9.94 -2.68
C PHE A 432 24.58 -10.21 -1.44
N LEU A 433 24.65 -11.45 -0.93
CA LEU A 433 25.38 -11.76 0.31
C LEU A 433 26.87 -11.39 0.23
N ILE A 434 27.55 -11.72 -0.88
CA ILE A 434 28.99 -11.42 -1.05
C ILE A 434 29.29 -9.91 -1.15
N SER A 435 28.30 -9.10 -1.51
CA SER A 435 28.43 -7.64 -1.57
C SER A 435 28.39 -6.96 -0.21
N LEU A 436 27.93 -7.67 0.83
CA LEU A 436 27.71 -7.11 2.15
C LEU A 436 28.98 -7.10 3.00
N GLY A 437 29.02 -6.20 3.98
CA GLY A 437 30.08 -6.14 4.98
C GLY A 437 29.88 -7.13 6.12
N PRO A 438 30.73 -7.06 7.17
CA PRO A 438 30.48 -7.77 8.41
C PRO A 438 29.11 -7.41 8.99
N LEU A 439 28.39 -8.39 9.53
CA LEU A 439 27.00 -8.25 9.98
C LEU A 439 26.80 -7.12 10.99
N SER A 440 27.80 -6.90 11.86
CA SER A 440 27.79 -5.83 12.87
C SER A 440 27.72 -4.40 12.29
N GLN A 441 28.10 -4.24 11.02
CA GLN A 441 28.12 -2.96 10.31
C GLN A 441 27.05 -2.90 9.21
N GLU A 442 26.39 -4.02 8.91
CA GLU A 442 25.46 -4.14 7.80
C GLU A 442 24.03 -3.71 8.19
N ARG A 443 23.36 -3.00 7.29
CA ARG A 443 21.96 -2.56 7.46
C ARG A 443 21.05 -3.08 6.35
N PHE A 444 21.60 -3.85 5.41
CA PHE A 444 20.91 -4.44 4.27
C PHE A 444 20.17 -3.38 3.43
N HIS A 445 20.73 -2.17 3.35
CA HIS A 445 20.05 -1.01 2.76
C HIS A 445 19.68 -1.26 1.29
N VAL A 446 20.44 -2.09 0.58
CA VAL A 446 20.24 -2.38 -0.84
C VAL A 446 18.91 -3.11 -1.05
N LEU A 447 18.61 -4.09 -0.18
CA LEU A 447 17.34 -4.81 -0.18
C LEU A 447 16.21 -3.91 0.34
N PHE A 448 16.39 -3.30 1.51
CA PHE A 448 15.33 -2.54 2.18
C PHE A 448 15.02 -1.18 1.57
N ARG A 449 15.78 -0.74 0.56
CA ARG A 449 15.38 0.40 -0.30
C ARG A 449 14.17 0.07 -1.17
N GLN A 450 13.98 -1.21 -1.51
CA GLN A 450 12.92 -1.65 -2.43
C GLN A 450 11.91 -2.58 -1.75
N TYR A 451 12.34 -3.35 -0.75
CA TYR A 451 11.56 -4.45 -0.17
C TYR A 451 11.51 -4.35 1.35
N ARG A 452 10.69 -3.43 1.89
CA ARG A 452 10.45 -3.33 3.35
C ARG A 452 9.27 -4.17 3.82
N HIS A 453 8.25 -4.25 2.97
CA HIS A 453 7.06 -5.07 3.16
C HIS A 453 7.32 -6.48 2.64
N ILE A 454 8.02 -7.30 3.43
CA ILE A 454 8.40 -8.69 3.08
C ILE A 454 8.36 -9.59 4.31
N ALA A 455 8.27 -10.89 4.09
CA ALA A 455 8.39 -11.88 5.15
C ALA A 455 9.87 -12.14 5.50
N LEU A 456 10.13 -12.65 6.70
CA LEU A 456 11.50 -12.96 7.14
C LEU A 456 12.13 -14.08 6.31
N ILE A 457 11.31 -15.02 5.83
CA ILE A 457 11.74 -16.07 4.90
C ILE A 457 12.26 -15.48 3.59
N ASP A 458 11.65 -14.41 3.06
CA ASP A 458 12.08 -13.82 1.78
C ASP A 458 13.36 -13.00 1.93
N PHE A 459 13.60 -12.45 3.13
CA PHE A 459 14.91 -11.92 3.50
C PHE A 459 15.98 -13.02 3.46
N LEU A 460 15.71 -14.18 4.07
CA LEU A 460 16.65 -15.32 4.05
C LEU A 460 16.86 -15.86 2.63
N LYS A 461 15.79 -16.00 1.84
CA LYS A 461 15.90 -16.39 0.42
C LYS A 461 16.74 -15.39 -0.37
N SER A 462 16.61 -14.09 -0.10
CA SER A 462 17.43 -13.06 -0.77
C SER A 462 18.93 -13.22 -0.48
N LEU A 463 19.30 -13.80 0.67
CA LEU A 463 20.67 -14.18 1.03
C LEU A 463 21.04 -15.61 0.57
N ALA A 464 20.09 -16.35 0.01
CA ALA A 464 20.17 -17.79 -0.25
C ALA A 464 20.56 -18.59 1.01
N LEU A 465 19.82 -18.35 2.10
CA LEU A 465 19.96 -19.01 3.42
C LEU A 465 18.65 -19.67 3.89
N GLU A 466 17.67 -19.83 2.99
CA GLU A 466 16.34 -20.33 3.35
C GLU A 466 16.33 -21.79 3.86
N GLU A 467 17.33 -22.59 3.51
CA GLU A 467 17.49 -23.96 4.01
C GLU A 467 17.70 -24.01 5.54
N HIS A 468 18.19 -22.92 6.13
CA HIS A 468 18.41 -22.81 7.58
C HIS A 468 17.18 -22.33 8.36
N THR A 469 16.06 -22.03 7.69
CA THR A 469 14.87 -21.43 8.31
C THR A 469 14.37 -22.22 9.53
N LEU A 470 14.27 -23.55 9.42
CA LEU A 470 13.82 -24.41 10.52
C LEU A 470 14.76 -24.32 11.73
N SER A 471 16.08 -24.40 11.50
CA SER A 471 17.09 -24.31 12.57
C SER A 471 17.10 -22.94 13.25
N LEU A 472 16.92 -21.86 12.48
CA LEU A 472 16.88 -20.48 12.98
C LEU A 472 15.59 -20.22 13.77
N ALA A 473 14.44 -20.72 13.31
CA ALA A 473 13.17 -20.61 14.03
C ALA A 473 13.24 -21.34 15.38
N GLN A 474 13.81 -22.55 15.40
CA GLN A 474 14.06 -23.31 16.64
C GLN A 474 14.97 -22.55 17.60
N ALA A 475 16.07 -21.97 17.11
CA ALA A 475 17.01 -21.21 17.93
C ALA A 475 16.43 -19.90 18.47
N LEU A 476 15.44 -19.31 17.79
CA LEU A 476 14.68 -18.14 18.27
C LEU A 476 13.49 -18.52 19.17
N GLY A 477 13.14 -19.80 19.28
CA GLY A 477 11.99 -20.26 20.06
C GLY A 477 10.64 -19.85 19.47
N VAL A 478 10.54 -19.76 18.14
CA VAL A 478 9.30 -19.36 17.44
C VAL A 478 8.82 -20.43 16.45
N ASP A 479 7.52 -20.43 16.15
CA ASP A 479 6.95 -21.26 15.08
C ASP A 479 7.48 -20.81 13.71
N VAL A 480 7.81 -21.76 12.83
CA VAL A 480 8.34 -21.48 11.48
C VAL A 480 7.39 -20.61 10.65
N ARG A 481 6.07 -20.70 10.87
CA ARG A 481 5.06 -19.87 10.20
C ARG A 481 5.22 -18.38 10.49
N ALA A 482 5.88 -18.02 11.60
CA ALA A 482 6.21 -16.63 11.90
C ALA A 482 7.19 -16.03 10.87
N PHE A 483 8.02 -16.86 10.22
CA PHE A 483 8.95 -16.42 9.18
C PHE A 483 8.25 -16.17 7.84
N GLU A 484 7.14 -16.86 7.59
CA GLU A 484 6.33 -16.74 6.37
C GLU A 484 5.36 -15.55 6.41
N THR A 485 5.15 -14.98 7.59
CA THR A 485 4.25 -13.83 7.77
C THR A 485 4.91 -12.55 7.24
N VAL A 486 4.28 -11.93 6.23
CA VAL A 486 4.72 -10.63 5.68
C VAL A 486 4.62 -9.55 6.76
N LYS A 487 5.68 -8.76 6.90
CA LYS A 487 5.75 -7.64 7.84
C LYS A 487 5.63 -6.34 7.07
N GLU A 488 4.89 -5.36 7.61
CA GLU A 488 4.78 -4.02 7.00
C GLU A 488 6.14 -3.33 6.89
N ASP A 489 6.99 -3.54 7.89
CA ASP A 489 8.32 -2.96 7.94
C ASP A 489 9.34 -3.91 8.60
N LEU A 490 9.80 -4.91 7.85
CA LEU A 490 10.70 -5.95 8.35
C LEU A 490 11.97 -5.39 9.05
N PRO A 491 12.65 -4.34 8.56
CA PRO A 491 13.83 -3.76 9.23
C PRO A 491 13.60 -3.35 10.69
N ASN A 492 12.38 -2.94 11.04
CA ASN A 492 12.03 -2.49 12.39
C ASN A 492 11.26 -3.56 13.18
N ASP A 493 11.02 -4.74 12.58
CA ASP A 493 10.31 -5.83 13.23
C ASP A 493 11.15 -6.48 14.34
N PRO A 494 10.58 -6.75 15.53
CA PRO A 494 11.32 -7.36 16.64
C PRO A 494 11.91 -8.74 16.31
N LEU A 495 11.22 -9.56 15.50
CA LEU A 495 11.70 -10.89 15.13
C LEU A 495 12.95 -10.78 14.26
N PHE A 496 12.96 -9.84 13.31
CA PHE A 496 14.14 -9.54 12.50
C PHE A 496 15.32 -9.05 13.36
N GLN A 497 15.08 -8.12 14.29
CA GLN A 497 16.12 -7.62 15.20
C GLN A 497 16.67 -8.72 16.12
N ASN A 498 15.83 -9.66 16.54
CA ASN A 498 16.26 -10.82 17.32
C ASN A 498 17.09 -11.80 16.49
N LEU A 499 16.73 -12.04 15.22
CA LEU A 499 17.52 -12.84 14.29
C LEU A 499 18.95 -12.28 14.14
N LEU A 500 19.10 -10.96 13.97
CA LEU A 500 20.44 -10.33 13.84
C LEU A 500 21.31 -10.47 15.09
N LYS A 501 20.69 -10.61 16.27
CA LYS A 501 21.39 -10.81 17.56
C LYS A 501 21.70 -12.27 17.86
N LEU A 502 21.11 -13.20 17.12
CA LEU A 502 21.26 -14.63 17.36
C LEU A 502 22.66 -15.09 16.94
N LYS A 503 23.45 -15.61 17.88
CA LYS A 503 24.84 -16.05 17.63
C LYS A 503 24.94 -17.05 16.48
N VAL A 504 24.01 -18.00 16.40
CA VAL A 504 23.97 -19.00 15.32
C VAL A 504 23.79 -18.34 13.96
N PHE A 505 22.92 -17.33 13.85
CA PHE A 505 22.75 -16.58 12.61
C PHE A 505 23.98 -15.74 12.28
N GLN A 506 24.60 -15.10 13.28
CA GLN A 506 25.83 -14.31 13.07
C GLN A 506 26.98 -15.15 12.53
N GLN A 507 27.17 -16.35 13.09
CA GLN A 507 28.17 -17.30 12.62
C GLN A 507 27.86 -17.78 11.19
N LEU A 508 26.64 -18.27 10.96
CA LEU A 508 26.18 -18.73 9.65
C LEU A 508 26.38 -17.65 8.56
N TYR A 509 25.96 -16.41 8.86
CA TYR A 509 26.07 -15.30 7.93
C TYR A 509 27.53 -15.03 7.53
N GLU A 510 28.46 -14.97 8.50
CA GLU A 510 29.87 -14.69 8.20
C GLU A 510 30.54 -15.86 7.48
N GLU A 511 30.27 -17.09 7.89
CA GLU A 511 30.80 -18.30 7.24
C GLU A 511 30.37 -18.36 5.77
N GLU A 512 29.08 -18.22 5.50
CA GLU A 512 28.55 -18.24 4.13
C GLU A 512 29.02 -17.04 3.31
N ARG A 513 29.09 -15.84 3.90
CA ARG A 513 29.56 -14.63 3.20
C ARG A 513 31.02 -14.77 2.74
N VAL A 514 31.90 -15.25 3.61
CA VAL A 514 33.33 -15.44 3.30
C VAL A 514 33.54 -16.60 2.34
N ALA A 515 32.90 -17.75 2.59
CA ALA A 515 33.03 -18.93 1.74
C ALA A 515 32.55 -18.65 0.30
N ARG A 516 31.37 -18.03 0.15
CA ARG A 516 30.82 -17.69 -1.16
C ARG A 516 31.61 -16.59 -1.87
N SER A 517 32.16 -15.62 -1.13
CA SER A 517 33.09 -14.62 -1.71
C SER A 517 34.32 -15.32 -2.28
N THR A 518 34.94 -16.20 -1.50
CA THR A 518 36.13 -16.96 -1.93
C THR A 518 35.84 -17.81 -3.16
N ALA A 519 34.67 -18.46 -3.21
CA ALA A 519 34.24 -19.22 -4.39
C ALA A 519 34.03 -18.31 -5.62
N PHE A 520 33.39 -17.16 -5.44
CA PHE A 520 33.19 -16.18 -6.51
C PHE A 520 34.51 -15.56 -7.00
N GLU A 521 35.48 -15.33 -6.11
CA GLU A 521 36.82 -14.88 -6.46
C GLU A 521 37.51 -15.86 -7.40
N ARG A 522 37.47 -17.17 -7.10
CA ARG A 522 38.02 -18.21 -7.97
C ARG A 522 37.30 -18.26 -9.31
N TYR A 523 35.97 -18.23 -9.29
CA TYR A 523 35.15 -18.23 -10.50
C TYR A 523 35.50 -17.07 -11.44
N LEU A 524 35.56 -15.85 -10.90
CA LEU A 524 35.86 -14.67 -11.72
C LEU A 524 37.33 -14.65 -12.17
N ALA A 525 38.26 -15.07 -11.31
CA ALA A 525 39.67 -15.16 -11.68
C ALA A 525 39.87 -16.16 -12.83
N GLU A 526 39.21 -17.32 -12.81
CA GLU A 526 39.28 -18.31 -13.88
C GLU A 526 38.78 -17.73 -15.22
N LEU A 527 37.64 -17.04 -15.21
CA LEU A 527 37.14 -16.34 -16.40
C LEU A 527 38.10 -15.25 -16.89
N ALA A 528 38.70 -14.48 -15.98
CA ALA A 528 39.60 -13.38 -16.31
C ALA A 528 41.04 -13.81 -16.65
N GLY A 529 41.33 -15.11 -16.75
CA GLY A 529 42.66 -15.61 -17.11
C GLY A 529 43.66 -15.67 -15.94
N GLY A 530 43.16 -15.82 -14.70
CA GLY A 530 43.93 -16.15 -13.50
C GLY A 530 43.95 -15.08 -12.41
N SER A 531 43.53 -13.84 -12.70
CA SER A 531 43.51 -12.75 -11.72
C SER A 531 42.31 -11.83 -11.89
N ILE A 532 41.75 -11.34 -10.79
CA ILE A 532 40.61 -10.41 -10.81
C ILE A 532 41.14 -8.99 -11.16
N PRO A 533 40.65 -8.35 -12.23
CA PRO A 533 41.09 -7.02 -12.60
C PRO A 533 40.49 -5.94 -11.68
N GLU A 534 41.24 -4.86 -11.47
CA GLU A 534 40.76 -3.69 -10.70
C GLU A 534 39.60 -2.96 -11.41
N LEU A 535 39.52 -3.07 -12.75
CA LEU A 535 38.45 -2.53 -13.60
C LEU A 535 37.71 -3.67 -14.31
N LEU A 536 36.41 -3.79 -14.06
CA LEU A 536 35.52 -4.69 -14.78
C LEU A 536 34.67 -3.93 -15.79
N HIS A 537 34.54 -4.50 -16.99
CA HIS A 537 33.59 -4.05 -17.99
C HIS A 537 32.44 -5.05 -18.09
N VAL A 538 31.23 -4.63 -17.73
CA VAL A 538 30.07 -5.53 -17.62
C VAL A 538 28.97 -5.16 -18.60
N VAL A 539 28.23 -6.15 -19.10
CA VAL A 539 27.15 -5.98 -20.07
C VAL A 539 25.88 -6.63 -19.52
N ASP A 540 24.75 -5.91 -19.58
CA ASP A 540 23.50 -6.36 -18.96
C ASP A 540 22.24 -5.79 -19.66
N VAL A 541 21.13 -6.52 -19.56
CA VAL A 541 19.78 -6.06 -19.90
C VAL A 541 19.06 -5.71 -18.61
N GLY A 542 19.42 -4.56 -18.05
CA GLY A 542 18.88 -4.10 -16.78
C GLY A 542 18.64 -2.60 -16.75
N TRP A 543 17.61 -2.16 -16.03
CA TRP A 543 17.15 -0.77 -16.09
C TRP A 543 17.74 0.17 -15.04
N LYS A 544 18.43 -0.40 -14.04
CA LYS A 544 18.99 0.31 -12.86
C LYS A 544 20.42 -0.12 -12.49
N GLY A 545 20.80 -1.37 -12.80
CA GLY A 545 22.12 -1.92 -12.54
C GLY A 545 22.37 -2.43 -11.12
N SER A 546 21.39 -3.07 -10.48
CA SER A 546 21.53 -3.58 -9.10
C SER A 546 22.59 -4.68 -8.96
N ILE A 547 22.76 -5.57 -9.94
CA ILE A 547 23.79 -6.62 -9.92
C ILE A 547 25.19 -5.97 -9.93
N GLN A 548 25.39 -4.97 -10.79
CA GLN A 548 26.63 -4.20 -10.81
C GLN A 548 26.89 -3.46 -9.49
N ASP A 549 25.85 -2.93 -8.83
CA ASP A 549 26.00 -2.30 -7.52
C ASP A 549 26.53 -3.30 -6.47
N ASN A 550 26.00 -4.53 -6.46
CA ASN A 550 26.50 -5.60 -5.59
C ASN A 550 27.95 -5.97 -5.92
N LEU A 551 28.26 -6.18 -7.21
CA LEU A 551 29.62 -6.52 -7.64
C LEU A 551 30.62 -5.40 -7.35
N PHE A 552 30.23 -4.13 -7.48
CA PHE A 552 31.09 -3.00 -7.17
C PHE A 552 31.41 -2.93 -5.68
N ASN A 553 30.44 -3.20 -4.81
CA ASN A 553 30.67 -3.26 -3.36
C ASN A 553 31.61 -4.41 -3.00
N TRP A 554 31.37 -5.60 -3.55
CA TRP A 554 32.27 -6.75 -3.39
C TRP A 554 33.70 -6.46 -3.88
N LEU A 555 33.84 -5.92 -5.10
CA LEU A 555 35.13 -5.56 -5.68
C LEU A 555 35.84 -4.47 -4.85
N SER A 556 35.08 -3.55 -4.25
CA SER A 556 35.60 -2.54 -3.33
C SER A 556 36.10 -3.12 -2.02
N HIS A 557 35.53 -4.21 -1.52
CA HIS A 557 36.10 -4.94 -0.38
C HIS A 557 37.45 -5.57 -0.73
N LEU A 558 37.63 -6.02 -1.98
CA LEU A 558 38.83 -6.68 -2.45
C LEU A 558 39.97 -5.71 -2.82
N HIS A 559 39.65 -4.66 -3.59
CA HIS A 559 40.64 -3.70 -4.13
C HIS A 559 40.55 -2.28 -3.55
N GLY A 560 39.68 -2.05 -2.57
CA GLY A 560 39.53 -0.76 -1.89
C GLY A 560 39.19 0.39 -2.85
N LYS A 561 39.99 1.46 -2.82
CA LYS A 561 39.76 2.65 -3.65
C LYS A 561 40.00 2.44 -5.14
N LYS A 562 40.71 1.36 -5.51
CA LYS A 562 41.07 1.07 -6.90
C LYS A 562 39.96 0.36 -7.67
N ALA A 563 39.02 -0.27 -6.97
CA ALA A 563 37.89 -0.96 -7.58
C ALA A 563 37.10 -0.02 -8.50
N ARG A 564 36.89 -0.47 -9.74
CA ARG A 564 36.09 0.22 -10.74
C ARG A 564 35.23 -0.79 -11.52
N ILE A 565 34.00 -0.40 -11.84
CA ILE A 565 33.16 -1.11 -12.80
C ILE A 565 32.57 -0.12 -13.80
N GLU A 566 32.69 -0.45 -15.08
CA GLU A 566 32.06 0.26 -16.20
C GLU A 566 31.01 -0.65 -16.84
N GLY A 567 29.74 -0.28 -16.66
CA GLY A 567 28.61 -1.05 -17.14
C GLY A 567 28.01 -0.52 -18.44
N TYR A 568 27.70 -1.45 -19.33
CA TYR A 568 27.05 -1.22 -20.61
C TYR A 568 25.68 -1.90 -20.62
N TYR A 569 24.64 -1.09 -20.44
CA TYR A 569 23.27 -1.54 -20.32
C TYR A 569 22.51 -1.38 -21.61
N LEU A 570 21.58 -2.28 -21.91
CA LEU A 570 20.64 -2.11 -23.02
C LEU A 570 19.89 -0.77 -22.87
N GLY A 571 19.33 -0.50 -21.69
CA GLY A 571 18.86 0.85 -21.38
C GLY A 571 18.78 1.19 -19.90
N LEU A 572 18.83 2.48 -19.55
CA LEU A 572 18.79 2.96 -18.17
C LEU A 572 17.62 3.92 -17.94
N VAL A 573 16.87 3.68 -16.86
CA VAL A 573 15.74 4.57 -16.45
C VAL A 573 15.92 5.21 -15.08
N ALA A 574 16.89 4.73 -14.30
CA ALA A 574 17.25 5.31 -13.00
C ALA A 574 18.76 5.17 -12.76
N SER A 575 19.32 6.06 -11.95
CA SER A 575 20.77 6.18 -11.76
C SER A 575 21.38 5.06 -10.92
N GLY A 576 20.60 4.29 -10.17
CA GLY A 576 21.14 3.23 -9.29
C GLY A 576 22.22 3.76 -8.32
N GLY A 577 23.26 2.97 -8.06
CA GLY A 577 24.48 3.37 -7.34
C GLY A 577 25.56 4.02 -8.23
N LEU A 578 25.18 4.78 -9.27
CA LEU A 578 26.14 5.40 -10.20
C LEU A 578 27.11 6.34 -9.48
N THR A 579 28.40 6.09 -9.69
CA THR A 579 29.51 6.96 -9.27
C THR A 579 30.57 6.98 -10.37
N VAL A 580 31.61 7.80 -10.23
CA VAL A 580 32.75 7.82 -11.16
C VAL A 580 33.46 6.45 -11.24
N ARG A 581 33.46 5.69 -10.13
CA ARG A 581 34.05 4.34 -10.07
C ARG A 581 33.07 3.22 -10.35
N ASN A 582 31.76 3.51 -10.36
CA ASN A 582 30.69 2.56 -10.64
C ASN A 582 29.82 3.12 -11.78
N ALA A 583 30.44 3.29 -12.95
CA ALA A 583 29.83 3.98 -14.08
C ALA A 583 28.83 3.06 -14.80
N LYS A 584 27.72 3.64 -15.28
CA LYS A 584 26.68 2.92 -16.00
C LYS A 584 26.25 3.72 -17.23
N THR A 585 26.22 3.07 -18.38
CA THR A 585 25.84 3.69 -19.66
C THR A 585 24.72 2.90 -20.30
N GLY A 586 23.59 3.56 -20.60
CA GLY A 586 22.50 2.98 -21.39
C GLY A 586 22.76 3.18 -22.87
N LEU A 587 23.01 2.09 -23.60
CA LEU A 587 23.48 2.13 -24.98
C LEU A 587 22.35 2.29 -25.99
N LEU A 588 21.20 1.63 -25.82
CA LEU A 588 20.06 1.80 -26.71
C LEU A 588 19.24 3.02 -26.30
N PHE A 589 18.95 3.12 -24.99
CA PHE A 589 18.28 4.27 -24.42
C PHE A 589 18.72 4.59 -22.98
N SER A 590 18.69 5.87 -22.59
CA SER A 590 18.94 6.31 -21.22
C SER A 590 18.16 7.58 -20.90
N ASN A 591 17.75 7.78 -19.66
CA ASN A 591 17.29 9.08 -19.12
C ASN A 591 18.25 9.66 -18.07
N ILE A 592 19.42 9.05 -17.88
CA ILE A 592 20.41 9.48 -16.89
C ILE A 592 21.21 10.66 -17.45
N SER A 593 21.22 11.76 -16.71
CA SER A 593 21.77 13.08 -17.11
C SER A 593 20.99 13.74 -18.26
N GLN A 594 20.79 13.04 -19.37
CA GLN A 594 20.03 13.49 -20.52
C GLN A 594 19.29 12.29 -21.15
N LEU A 595 18.07 12.51 -21.59
CA LEU A 595 17.35 11.50 -22.38
C LEU A 595 18.03 11.31 -23.75
N THR A 596 18.22 10.06 -24.15
CA THR A 596 18.80 9.72 -25.45
C THR A 596 17.76 9.85 -26.57
N PRO A 597 18.20 10.06 -27.83
CA PRO A 597 17.32 9.95 -28.99
C PRO A 597 16.57 8.61 -28.99
N GLY A 598 15.25 8.65 -29.18
CA GLY A 598 14.43 7.44 -29.23
C GLY A 598 14.06 6.83 -27.87
N PHE A 599 14.42 7.45 -26.75
CA PHE A 599 14.13 6.93 -25.40
C PHE A 599 12.66 6.54 -25.23
N ALA A 600 11.72 7.41 -25.63
CA ALA A 600 10.29 7.18 -25.49
C ALA A 600 9.76 6.00 -26.31
N ILE A 601 10.49 5.59 -27.37
CA ILE A 601 10.11 4.49 -28.25
C ILE A 601 10.67 3.18 -27.69
N PHE A 602 11.99 3.11 -27.43
CA PHE A 602 12.61 1.89 -26.91
C PHE A 602 12.16 1.52 -25.50
N ASN A 603 11.83 2.51 -24.66
CA ASN A 603 11.36 2.28 -23.30
C ASN A 603 9.86 1.93 -23.23
N GLU A 604 9.12 1.93 -24.35
CA GLU A 604 7.66 1.72 -24.34
C GLU A 604 7.27 0.29 -23.93
N ASN A 605 8.05 -0.71 -24.33
CA ASN A 605 7.91 -2.10 -23.86
C ASN A 605 9.29 -2.71 -23.62
N ARG A 606 9.89 -2.36 -22.48
CA ARG A 606 11.22 -2.82 -22.12
C ARG A 606 11.27 -4.29 -21.69
N SER A 607 10.17 -4.81 -21.12
CA SER A 607 10.06 -6.22 -20.71
C SER A 607 10.14 -7.19 -21.89
N LEU A 608 9.82 -6.72 -23.10
CA LEU A 608 10.04 -7.51 -24.32
C LEU A 608 11.51 -7.95 -24.50
N PHE A 609 12.48 -7.12 -24.07
CA PHE A 609 13.90 -7.49 -24.12
C PHE A 609 14.23 -8.62 -23.14
N GLU A 610 13.73 -8.55 -21.90
CA GLU A 610 13.90 -9.59 -20.89
C GLU A 610 13.28 -10.92 -21.35
N ILE A 611 12.11 -10.85 -22.00
CA ILE A 611 11.36 -12.04 -22.48
C ILE A 611 11.97 -12.69 -23.73
N ILE A 612 12.60 -11.93 -24.62
CA ILE A 612 13.18 -12.49 -25.85
C ILE A 612 14.61 -12.97 -25.62
N LEU A 613 15.36 -12.33 -24.73
CA LEU A 613 16.74 -12.69 -24.41
C LEU A 613 16.73 -13.66 -23.21
N HIS A 614 16.32 -14.90 -23.41
CA HIS A 614 16.39 -15.91 -22.34
C HIS A 614 17.64 -16.78 -22.44
N ALA A 615 18.13 -17.22 -21.28
CA ALA A 615 19.11 -18.29 -21.19
C ALA A 615 18.46 -19.68 -21.17
N ASP A 616 19.27 -20.71 -21.42
CA ASP A 616 18.89 -22.12 -21.38
C ASP A 616 19.04 -22.76 -19.99
N HIS A 617 19.19 -21.95 -18.94
CA HIS A 617 19.41 -22.42 -17.57
C HIS A 617 18.74 -21.55 -16.49
N GLY A 618 18.70 -22.07 -15.26
CA GLY A 618 18.15 -21.38 -14.10
C GLY A 618 18.99 -20.18 -13.65
N SER A 619 18.42 -19.33 -12.79
CA SER A 619 19.16 -18.16 -12.26
C SER A 619 20.25 -18.59 -11.28
N ALA A 620 21.42 -17.95 -11.33
CA ALA A 620 22.48 -18.20 -10.35
C ALA A 620 22.00 -17.88 -8.93
N GLN A 621 22.08 -18.83 -8.02
CA GLN A 621 21.62 -18.70 -6.65
C GLN A 621 22.78 -18.36 -5.69
N ARG A 622 23.88 -19.11 -5.76
CA ARG A 622 25.08 -18.95 -4.91
C ARG A 622 26.31 -19.59 -5.56
N TYR A 623 27.47 -19.37 -4.94
CA TYR A 623 28.77 -19.91 -5.36
C TYR A 623 29.31 -20.87 -4.30
N GLY A 624 29.89 -21.99 -4.73
CA GLY A 624 30.54 -22.96 -3.86
C GLY A 624 31.87 -23.42 -4.45
N LEU A 625 32.61 -24.21 -3.67
CA LEU A 625 33.79 -24.92 -4.16
C LEU A 625 33.46 -26.41 -4.20
N ASP A 626 33.85 -27.09 -5.28
CA ASP A 626 33.75 -28.54 -5.34
C ASP A 626 34.86 -29.22 -4.51
N ALA A 627 34.84 -30.56 -4.46
CA ALA A 627 35.83 -31.34 -3.72
C ALA A 627 37.28 -31.15 -4.21
N THR A 628 37.46 -30.66 -5.43
CA THR A 628 38.77 -30.36 -6.04
C THR A 628 39.19 -28.91 -5.85
N GLY A 629 38.32 -28.08 -5.27
CA GLY A 629 38.55 -26.65 -5.04
C GLY A 629 38.22 -25.76 -6.25
N ASN A 630 37.58 -26.29 -7.29
CA ASN A 630 37.11 -25.47 -8.41
C ASN A 630 35.81 -24.77 -8.04
N ALA A 631 35.57 -23.61 -8.64
CA ALA A 631 34.35 -22.86 -8.37
C ALA A 631 33.15 -23.52 -9.05
N GLN A 632 32.08 -23.72 -8.28
CA GLN A 632 30.81 -24.25 -8.74
C GLN A 632 29.71 -23.21 -8.54
N ILE A 633 28.88 -23.02 -9.57
CA ILE A 633 27.69 -22.17 -9.49
C ILE A 633 26.50 -23.06 -9.16
N VAL A 634 25.79 -22.73 -8.08
CA VAL A 634 24.51 -23.35 -7.74
C VAL A 634 23.41 -22.51 -8.36
N GLN A 635 22.54 -23.13 -9.16
CA GLN A 635 21.43 -22.47 -9.85
C GLN A 635 20.10 -22.81 -9.17
N ASP A 636 19.13 -21.91 -9.28
CA ASP A 636 17.73 -22.18 -8.93
C ASP A 636 17.10 -23.17 -9.92
N GLU A 637 16.03 -23.83 -9.49
CA GLU A 637 15.21 -24.67 -10.36
C GLU A 637 14.75 -23.87 -11.59
N PHE A 638 14.89 -24.48 -12.77
CA PHE A 638 14.59 -23.82 -14.04
C PHE A 638 13.07 -23.86 -14.36
N LYS A 639 12.27 -23.20 -13.53
CA LYS A 639 10.80 -23.21 -13.61
C LYS A 639 10.25 -22.73 -14.96
N GLU A 640 10.92 -21.76 -15.58
CA GLU A 640 10.52 -21.15 -16.85
C GLU A 640 10.83 -22.04 -18.07
N LYS A 641 11.57 -23.15 -17.91
CA LYS A 641 12.09 -23.99 -19.02
C LYS A 641 11.04 -24.35 -20.05
N LYS A 642 9.92 -24.93 -19.61
CA LYS A 642 8.83 -25.36 -20.50
C LYS A 642 8.24 -24.19 -21.29
N MET A 643 8.05 -23.04 -20.64
CA MET A 643 7.51 -21.84 -21.29
C MET A 643 8.50 -21.28 -22.32
N ILE A 644 9.79 -21.28 -21.99
CA ILE A 644 10.83 -20.84 -22.91
C ILE A 644 10.88 -21.75 -24.14
N GLU A 645 10.88 -23.08 -23.92
CA GLU A 645 10.89 -24.09 -24.99
C GLU A 645 9.70 -24.00 -25.93
N GLU A 646 8.50 -23.95 -25.38
CA GLU A 646 7.28 -24.04 -26.17
C GLU A 646 6.85 -22.69 -26.78
N LYS A 647 7.25 -21.56 -26.19
CA LYS A 647 6.73 -20.23 -26.56
C LYS A 647 7.79 -19.19 -26.91
N VAL A 648 8.93 -19.15 -26.21
CA VAL A 648 9.95 -18.10 -26.42
C VAL A 648 10.94 -18.49 -27.51
N TRP A 649 11.47 -19.71 -27.53
CA TRP A 649 12.41 -20.16 -28.56
C TRP A 649 11.86 -20.06 -29.99
N PRO A 650 10.60 -20.45 -30.25
CA PRO A 650 10.00 -20.28 -31.58
C PRO A 650 9.96 -18.83 -32.10
N VAL A 651 10.05 -17.83 -31.21
CA VAL A 651 10.04 -16.40 -31.56
C VAL A 651 11.45 -15.79 -31.53
N SER A 652 12.25 -16.14 -30.53
CA SER A 652 13.61 -15.59 -30.36
C SER A 652 14.62 -16.13 -31.37
N GLN A 653 14.55 -17.41 -31.75
CA GLN A 653 15.50 -17.99 -32.72
C GLN A 653 15.44 -17.30 -34.08
N PRO A 654 14.27 -17.09 -34.73
CA PRO A 654 14.23 -16.35 -35.98
C PRO A 654 14.67 -14.88 -35.85
N ILE A 655 14.48 -14.25 -34.67
CA ILE A 655 15.02 -12.91 -34.41
C ILE A 655 16.55 -12.92 -34.41
N PHE A 656 17.17 -13.94 -33.81
CA PHE A 656 18.62 -14.09 -33.76
C PHE A 656 19.20 -14.44 -35.14
N ASP A 657 18.53 -15.30 -35.91
CA ASP A 657 18.88 -15.59 -37.30
C ASP A 657 18.83 -14.31 -38.15
N TYR A 658 17.77 -13.52 -38.00
CA TYR A 658 17.62 -12.27 -38.72
C TYR A 658 18.66 -11.22 -38.28
N PHE A 659 19.02 -11.19 -36.99
CA PHE A 659 20.17 -10.41 -36.53
C PHE A 659 21.46 -10.82 -37.27
N GLY A 660 21.71 -12.12 -37.43
CA GLY A 660 22.88 -12.62 -38.15
C GLY A 660 22.93 -12.18 -39.62
N GLN A 661 21.78 -12.22 -40.30
CA GLN A 661 21.65 -11.70 -41.67
C GLN A 661 21.91 -10.19 -41.72
N LEU A 662 21.35 -9.41 -40.79
CA LEU A 662 21.60 -7.97 -40.68
C LEU A 662 23.08 -7.67 -40.41
N ALA A 663 23.73 -8.47 -39.57
CA ALA A 663 25.15 -8.30 -39.25
C ALA A 663 26.04 -8.55 -40.47
N ALA A 664 25.80 -9.63 -41.22
CA ALA A 664 26.47 -9.89 -42.49
C ALA A 664 26.25 -8.78 -43.51
N ALA A 665 25.00 -8.34 -43.67
CA ALA A 665 24.64 -7.31 -44.65
C ALA A 665 25.32 -5.96 -44.34
N LEU A 666 25.24 -5.51 -43.08
CA LEU A 666 25.78 -4.22 -42.65
C LEU A 666 27.30 -4.23 -42.44
N ALA A 667 27.93 -5.40 -42.36
CA ALA A 667 29.38 -5.51 -42.46
C ALA A 667 29.89 -5.16 -43.87
N ASN A 668 29.13 -5.52 -44.91
CA ASN A 668 29.48 -5.25 -46.30
C ASN A 668 29.02 -3.85 -46.77
N ALA A 669 27.87 -3.38 -46.27
CA ALA A 669 27.30 -2.09 -46.61
C ALA A 669 26.97 -1.29 -45.33
N PRO A 670 27.98 -0.68 -44.67
CA PRO A 670 27.79 0.01 -43.41
C PRO A 670 26.91 1.26 -43.57
N LEU A 671 25.98 1.43 -42.63
CA LEU A 671 25.13 2.62 -42.54
C LEU A 671 25.77 3.68 -41.65
N ALA A 672 25.50 4.95 -41.97
CA ALA A 672 25.79 6.03 -41.03
C ALA A 672 24.97 5.84 -39.73
N ALA A 673 25.58 6.12 -38.58
CA ALA A 673 24.98 5.87 -37.27
C ALA A 673 23.60 6.52 -37.07
N ASN A 674 23.40 7.71 -37.65
CA ASN A 674 22.12 8.42 -37.59
C ASN A 674 21.03 7.75 -38.43
N ASP A 675 21.38 7.19 -39.58
CA ASP A 675 20.41 6.55 -40.48
C ASP A 675 20.02 5.17 -39.95
N LEU A 676 21.00 4.41 -39.42
CA LEU A 676 20.72 3.18 -38.67
C LEU A 676 19.78 3.45 -37.50
N LEU A 677 20.04 4.50 -36.70
CA LEU A 677 19.17 4.88 -35.59
C LEU A 677 17.75 5.22 -36.07
N LYS A 678 17.60 6.08 -37.09
CA LYS A 678 16.27 6.46 -37.62
C LYS A 678 15.49 5.24 -38.10
N PHE A 679 16.17 4.34 -38.81
CA PHE A 679 15.57 3.13 -39.33
C PHE A 679 15.15 2.19 -38.19
N THR A 680 16.03 1.91 -37.24
CA THR A 680 15.73 1.11 -36.05
C THR A 680 14.56 1.69 -35.26
N LEU A 681 14.50 3.02 -35.08
CA LEU A 681 13.38 3.67 -34.39
C LEU A 681 12.05 3.46 -35.11
N LYS A 682 12.03 3.56 -36.45
CA LYS A 682 10.83 3.32 -37.24
C LYS A 682 10.32 1.88 -37.06
N ARG A 683 11.23 0.91 -37.06
CA ARG A 683 10.93 -0.52 -36.91
C ARG A 683 10.49 -0.86 -35.49
N HIS A 684 11.21 -0.40 -34.49
CA HIS A 684 10.83 -0.60 -33.09
C HIS A 684 9.48 0.06 -32.77
N ALA A 685 9.24 1.28 -33.30
CA ALA A 685 7.97 1.98 -33.13
C ALA A 685 6.78 1.27 -33.78
N ARG A 686 7.00 0.40 -34.79
CA ARG A 686 5.96 -0.46 -35.34
C ARG A 686 5.55 -1.50 -34.31
N MET A 687 6.52 -2.23 -33.74
CA MET A 687 6.26 -3.27 -32.73
C MET A 687 5.52 -2.74 -31.50
N VAL A 688 5.94 -1.59 -30.95
CA VAL A 688 5.40 -1.13 -29.65
C VAL A 688 4.13 -0.28 -29.73
N PHE A 689 3.83 0.32 -30.89
CA PHE A 689 2.65 1.18 -31.08
C PHE A 689 1.67 0.68 -32.14
N HIS A 690 2.05 -0.30 -32.96
CA HIS A 690 1.19 -0.93 -33.96
C HIS A 690 1.48 -2.45 -34.05
N PRO A 691 1.49 -3.19 -32.93
CA PRO A 691 1.68 -4.63 -32.95
C PRO A 691 0.54 -5.33 -33.71
N SER A 692 0.86 -6.46 -34.35
CA SER A 692 -0.13 -7.37 -34.90
C SER A 692 -0.95 -8.03 -33.78
N GLN A 693 -2.07 -8.66 -34.13
CA GLN A 693 -2.85 -9.40 -33.13
C GLN A 693 -2.07 -10.61 -32.61
N GLU A 694 -1.32 -11.30 -33.49
CA GLU A 694 -0.44 -12.41 -33.13
C GLU A 694 0.64 -11.98 -32.11
N GLU A 695 1.23 -10.79 -32.26
CA GLU A 695 2.20 -10.22 -31.33
C GLU A 695 1.57 -9.93 -29.95
N ILE A 696 0.32 -9.48 -29.90
CA ILE A 696 -0.43 -9.25 -28.66
C ILE A 696 -0.80 -10.58 -27.99
N ASP A 697 -1.30 -11.55 -28.77
CA ASP A 697 -1.71 -12.85 -28.24
C ASP A 697 -0.51 -13.63 -27.69
N TRP A 698 0.64 -13.55 -28.38
CA TRP A 698 1.88 -14.16 -27.92
C TRP A 698 2.36 -13.56 -26.60
N ILE A 699 2.40 -12.22 -26.44
CA ILE A 699 2.90 -11.61 -25.21
C ILE A 699 2.01 -11.93 -24.00
N PHE A 700 0.71 -12.13 -24.21
CA PHE A 700 -0.22 -12.54 -23.17
C PHE A 700 -0.11 -14.02 -22.79
N SER A 701 0.57 -14.82 -23.62
CA SER A 701 0.79 -16.25 -23.37
C SER A 701 2.01 -16.53 -22.49
N VAL A 702 2.91 -15.56 -22.29
CA VAL A 702 4.15 -15.68 -21.53
C VAL A 702 4.05 -15.02 -20.15
N TYR A 703 4.88 -15.45 -19.21
CA TYR A 703 4.97 -14.91 -17.85
C TYR A 703 6.43 -14.73 -17.45
N HIS A 704 6.68 -13.91 -16.42
CA HIS A 704 8.02 -13.63 -15.89
C HIS A 704 8.06 -13.93 -14.39
N VAL A 705 9.12 -14.57 -13.91
CA VAL A 705 9.30 -14.91 -12.49
C VAL A 705 10.29 -13.95 -11.82
N GLU A 706 9.87 -13.23 -10.76
CA GLU A 706 10.76 -12.38 -9.95
C GLU A 706 11.36 -13.19 -8.79
N ASN A 707 12.65 -13.51 -8.86
CA ASN A 707 13.36 -14.37 -7.89
C ASN A 707 14.16 -13.58 -6.83
N PHE A 708 13.85 -12.29 -6.62
CA PHE A 708 14.50 -11.47 -5.59
C PHE A 708 13.49 -10.59 -4.85
N GLY A 709 13.52 -10.64 -3.51
CA GLY A 709 12.64 -9.87 -2.65
C GLY A 709 11.23 -10.45 -2.48
N VAL A 710 10.49 -10.68 -3.56
CA VAL A 710 9.04 -11.02 -3.50
C VAL A 710 8.70 -12.41 -4.09
N PHE A 711 9.61 -13.08 -4.82
CA PHE A 711 9.45 -14.50 -5.25
C PHE A 711 8.11 -14.84 -5.92
N GLU A 712 7.64 -13.97 -6.83
CA GLU A 712 6.31 -14.02 -7.46
C GLU A 712 6.35 -14.18 -8.99
N GLU A 713 5.33 -14.85 -9.54
CA GLU A 713 5.08 -14.92 -10.99
C GLU A 713 4.23 -13.72 -11.44
N SER A 714 4.76 -12.91 -12.34
CA SER A 714 4.04 -11.81 -13.00
C SER A 714 3.59 -12.23 -14.39
N ARG A 715 2.27 -12.26 -14.63
CA ARG A 715 1.69 -12.48 -15.95
C ARG A 715 1.47 -11.16 -16.67
N PHE A 716 1.82 -11.11 -17.95
CA PHE A 716 1.49 -9.98 -18.81
C PHE A 716 0.02 -10.14 -19.25
N GLY A 717 -0.92 -9.69 -18.43
CA GLY A 717 -2.35 -9.75 -18.79
C GLY A 717 -3.29 -9.73 -17.60
N GLY A 718 -3.97 -8.59 -17.42
CA GLY A 718 -5.22 -8.57 -16.66
C GLY A 718 -6.31 -9.19 -17.52
N ALA A 719 -7.09 -10.11 -16.95
CA ALA A 719 -8.18 -10.83 -17.61
C ALA A 719 -8.93 -9.95 -18.63
N ASN A 720 -9.16 -10.51 -19.82
CA ASN A 720 -10.10 -10.03 -20.85
C ASN A 720 -11.50 -9.88 -20.26
N SER A 721 -11.72 -8.83 -19.46
CA SER A 721 -13.04 -8.42 -19.01
C SER A 721 -13.45 -7.26 -19.89
N ARG A 722 -14.62 -7.38 -20.54
CA ARG A 722 -15.25 -6.27 -21.24
C ARG A 722 -15.36 -5.10 -20.27
N THR A 723 -14.51 -4.09 -20.44
CA THR A 723 -14.54 -2.92 -19.59
C THR A 723 -15.79 -2.11 -19.93
N SER A 724 -16.64 -1.86 -18.93
CA SER A 724 -17.79 -0.98 -19.09
C SER A 724 -17.34 0.41 -19.56
N ARG A 725 -18.16 1.10 -20.37
CA ARG A 725 -17.89 2.48 -20.81
C ARG A 725 -17.61 3.42 -19.63
N LEU A 726 -18.28 3.20 -18.49
CA LEU A 726 -18.03 3.95 -17.25
C LEU A 726 -16.62 3.70 -16.70
N SER A 727 -16.14 2.46 -16.71
CA SER A 727 -14.79 2.09 -16.29
C SER A 727 -13.73 2.70 -17.21
N GLN A 728 -13.98 2.73 -18.52
CA GLN A 728 -13.08 3.37 -19.50
C GLN A 728 -13.01 4.89 -19.30
N MET A 729 -14.14 5.55 -19.04
CA MET A 729 -14.18 6.98 -18.72
C MET A 729 -13.44 7.29 -17.42
N MET A 730 -13.67 6.51 -16.35
CA MET A 730 -12.98 6.68 -15.07
C MET A 730 -11.48 6.48 -15.21
N PHE A 731 -11.04 5.41 -15.89
CA PHE A 731 -9.62 5.17 -16.16
C PHE A 731 -9.01 6.33 -16.95
N THR A 732 -9.68 6.80 -18.01
CA THR A 732 -9.21 7.94 -18.82
C THR A 732 -9.11 9.22 -17.99
N TRP A 733 -10.09 9.50 -17.13
CA TRP A 733 -10.08 10.64 -16.22
C TRP A 733 -8.92 10.57 -15.21
N HIS A 734 -8.71 9.40 -14.60
CA HIS A 734 -7.58 9.17 -13.68
C HIS A 734 -6.23 9.33 -14.38
N LEU A 735 -6.10 8.81 -15.60
CA LEU A 735 -4.92 8.94 -16.45
C LEU A 735 -4.58 10.40 -16.77
N LEU A 736 -5.58 11.22 -17.10
CA LEU A 736 -5.39 12.65 -17.42
C LEU A 736 -5.12 13.51 -16.18
N ARG A 737 -5.63 13.13 -15.00
CA ARG A 737 -5.51 13.91 -13.76
C ARG A 737 -4.21 13.65 -12.99
N ARG A 738 -3.57 12.48 -13.17
CA ARG A 738 -2.34 12.09 -12.47
C ARG A 738 -1.08 12.40 -13.30
N ARG A 739 -0.08 13.05 -12.70
CA ARG A 739 1.22 13.35 -13.36
C ARG A 739 2.09 12.11 -13.64
N ARG A 740 1.87 10.97 -12.97
CA ARG A 740 2.52 9.66 -13.22
C ARG A 740 1.64 8.50 -12.72
N PRO A 741 0.84 7.84 -13.56
CA PRO A 741 0.05 6.69 -13.15
C PRO A 741 0.91 5.43 -13.17
N SER A 742 1.14 4.83 -12.00
CA SER A 742 1.69 3.46 -11.85
C SER A 742 0.80 2.38 -12.48
N GLU A 743 -0.43 2.73 -12.85
CA GLU A 743 -1.48 1.86 -13.41
C GLU A 743 -1.27 1.47 -14.89
N LEU A 744 -0.26 2.03 -15.56
CA LEU A 744 0.00 1.79 -16.98
C LEU A 744 0.77 0.49 -17.29
N GLY A 745 1.31 -0.18 -16.26
CA GLY A 745 1.99 -1.47 -16.39
C GLY A 745 3.29 -1.42 -17.21
N SER A 746 3.71 -2.58 -17.71
CA SER A 746 4.95 -2.79 -18.48
C SER A 746 4.85 -2.36 -19.95
N TRP A 747 3.64 -2.27 -20.51
CA TRP A 747 3.37 -1.80 -21.87
C TRP A 747 2.24 -0.74 -21.89
N PRO A 748 2.57 0.54 -21.63
CA PRO A 748 1.58 1.60 -21.45
C PRO A 748 0.65 1.80 -22.65
N TRP A 749 1.16 1.79 -23.88
CA TRP A 749 0.33 1.91 -25.08
C TRP A 749 -0.76 0.83 -25.16
N LEU A 750 -0.42 -0.44 -24.89
CA LEU A 750 -1.38 -1.54 -24.94
C LEU A 750 -2.43 -1.41 -23.83
N THR A 751 -2.00 -1.00 -22.63
CA THR A 751 -2.91 -0.72 -21.51
C THR A 751 -3.90 0.40 -21.86
N ILE A 752 -3.44 1.48 -22.50
CA ILE A 752 -4.30 2.57 -22.97
C ILE A 752 -5.25 2.08 -24.06
N LYS A 753 -4.77 1.29 -25.04
CA LYS A 753 -5.61 0.72 -26.10
C LYS A 753 -6.74 -0.16 -25.56
N ILE A 754 -6.49 -0.91 -24.48
CA ILE A 754 -7.47 -1.82 -23.89
C ILE A 754 -8.41 -1.13 -22.89
N ARG A 755 -7.90 -0.18 -22.09
CA ARG A 755 -8.62 0.37 -20.93
C ARG A 755 -9.12 1.81 -21.09
N ALA A 756 -8.57 2.60 -22.01
CA ALA A 756 -8.97 4.00 -22.20
C ALA A 756 -10.05 4.15 -23.28
N LEU A 757 -10.55 5.38 -23.44
CA LEU A 757 -11.46 5.72 -24.53
C LEU A 757 -10.79 5.50 -25.91
N PRO A 758 -11.55 5.01 -26.92
CA PRO A 758 -11.01 4.76 -28.25
C PRO A 758 -10.31 5.99 -28.86
N GLY A 759 -9.14 5.77 -29.47
CA GLY A 759 -8.36 6.81 -30.14
C GLY A 759 -7.32 7.51 -29.25
N LEU A 760 -7.39 7.35 -27.92
CA LEU A 760 -6.38 7.90 -27.02
C LEU A 760 -5.01 7.23 -27.20
N ASP A 761 -5.00 5.94 -27.55
CA ASP A 761 -3.81 5.16 -27.90
C ASP A 761 -3.05 5.76 -29.10
N ARG A 762 -3.78 6.28 -30.10
CA ARG A 762 -3.20 6.94 -31.27
C ARG A 762 -2.59 8.30 -30.92
N LEU A 763 -3.30 9.10 -30.11
CA LEU A 763 -2.79 10.38 -29.59
C LEU A 763 -1.54 10.17 -28.72
N TYR A 764 -1.57 9.16 -27.85
CA TYR A 764 -0.43 8.79 -27.02
C TYR A 764 0.77 8.34 -27.87
N SER A 765 0.57 7.47 -28.87
CA SER A 765 1.62 7.05 -29.81
C SER A 765 2.24 8.23 -30.55
N TRP A 766 1.42 9.17 -31.05
CA TRP A 766 1.89 10.39 -31.69
C TRP A 766 2.74 11.24 -30.73
N PHE A 767 2.24 11.47 -29.51
CA PHE A 767 2.97 12.23 -28.48
C PHE A 767 4.31 11.58 -28.12
N ARG A 768 4.35 10.26 -27.91
CA ARG A 768 5.58 9.52 -27.59
C ARG A 768 6.62 9.59 -28.71
N ARG A 769 6.18 9.50 -29.96
CA ARG A 769 7.05 9.64 -31.13
C ARG A 769 7.55 11.09 -31.31
N TRP A 770 6.79 12.07 -30.84
CA TRP A 770 7.17 13.48 -30.88
C TRP A 770 8.09 13.90 -29.73
N GLN A 771 8.09 13.15 -28.61
CA GLN A 771 8.75 13.50 -27.35
C GLN A 771 10.29 13.59 -27.37
N ARG A 772 10.93 13.61 -28.55
CA ARG A 772 12.34 14.01 -28.84
C ARG A 772 12.67 13.88 -30.34
N ARG A 773 11.94 14.57 -31.20
CA ARG A 773 12.58 15.17 -32.39
C ARG A 773 13.55 16.25 -31.96
#